data_AF-A0A942SQB3-F1
#
_entry.id   AF-A0A942SQB3-F1
#
_cell.length_a   1.000
_cell.length_b   1.000
_cell.length_c   1.000
_cell.angle_alpha   90.00
_cell.angle_beta   90.00
_cell.angle_gamma   90.00
#
_symmetry.space_group_name_H-M   'P 1'
#
loop_
_entity.id
_entity.type
_entity.pdbx_description
1 polymer ?
#
loop_
_entity_poly.entity_id
_entity_poly.type
_entity_poly.pdbx_seq_one_letter_code
_entity_poly.pdbx_strand_id
1 'polypeptide(L)'
;MVQRIIGLASGMDIDSMVKQLMTAERVPLDKMKQKKQILEWQRDDYRTLNSLLLDFQNNTLFNMKLSTQFRVRNVVSSNDNYVTASASGSASLSSTTIQNVSKLATAATKINSGSISGTSKIDITKSLETQNFAGGEIDWQVGSVKSQSITAKATNTAKIDLKGETLNLDPKYMNIEVNGKRYDVITSGASDLTDNNVLVDSEGNLTFKNNLTAGNVIKVDYTTTENITKQTVKKDATEMQLNLGSNSLVSIKIGSTVYKLSGNALIDENDDTNILGGIDNTGKITFSAPLEEDTTFEIHSTEKYAAFNIQTFTTNNQQQSKTFLFRGSDSLNNVINQVNNSKVGVTMFYDSFKDQVTMTRTETGDFNTDTSGPSNGSEIITDNSVFLKNILKFDENSQEIGGTNATFTINGLETQRNSNTFTINGVTYTLKQVFNVPDPNNSGGVLNPVNPVTLSISNDIDTVFNNIKSFVDKYNTLIDTINKKLTEERYRDYQPLTDDQREQLSDKQQEQWEEKAKSGLLKGDSILSSALTQMRTLLYQPIQNSSVSSKYSQLAQIGITTSPNFLDGGKLVIDEAKLKKALTDDPSSVEKMFTATGDSTSSQGLAQRLSKAVSTVMNQVKDKAGSATSTNKQFSIGKSLDNLATQILDFNNRLTQIENRYYSQFTAMEKAIQQANSQGTYVQQMFSSGR
;
A
#
# COMPACT_ATOMS: atom_id res chain seq x y z
N MET A 1 16.49 -1.86 55.89
CA MET A 1 16.51 -3.34 55.84
C MET A 1 16.48 -3.86 57.26
N VAL A 2 15.47 -4.65 57.61
CA VAL A 2 15.39 -5.32 58.93
C VAL A 2 16.33 -6.54 58.89
N GLN A 3 17.17 -6.74 59.91
CA GLN A 3 17.97 -7.96 60.03
C GLN A 3 17.03 -9.15 60.26
N ARG A 4 16.96 -10.05 59.28
CA ARG A 4 16.20 -11.31 59.36
C ARG A 4 17.01 -12.32 60.17
N ILE A 5 16.54 -12.67 61.36
CA ILE A 5 17.12 -13.78 62.14
C ILE A 5 16.36 -15.05 61.73
N ILE A 6 17.09 -16.00 61.15
CA ILE A 6 16.60 -17.34 60.86
C ILE A 6 16.48 -18.05 62.21
N GLY A 7 15.37 -18.76 62.46
CA GLY A 7 14.91 -19.28 63.76
C GLY A 7 15.83 -20.27 64.49
N LEU A 8 17.09 -19.91 64.68
CA LEU A 8 18.17 -20.74 65.21
C LEU A 8 18.06 -20.91 66.74
N ALA A 9 17.39 -19.99 67.45
CA ALA A 9 17.24 -20.07 68.90
C ALA A 9 15.94 -20.77 69.35
N SER A 10 14.86 -20.68 68.56
CA SER A 10 13.56 -21.29 68.87
C SER A 10 13.25 -22.58 68.10
N GLY A 11 13.93 -22.83 66.97
CA GLY A 11 13.61 -23.93 66.05
C GLY A 11 12.34 -23.72 65.22
N MET A 12 11.72 -22.52 65.27
CA MET A 12 10.50 -22.19 64.54
C MET A 12 10.80 -21.73 63.10
N ASP A 13 10.01 -22.19 62.14
CA ASP A 13 10.07 -21.72 60.74
C ASP A 13 9.37 -20.36 60.60
N ILE A 14 10.10 -19.31 60.92
CA ILE A 14 9.62 -17.91 60.92
C ILE A 14 9.19 -17.48 59.52
N ASP A 15 9.88 -17.93 58.46
CA ASP A 15 9.53 -17.56 57.09
C ASP A 15 8.19 -18.17 56.68
N SER A 16 7.94 -19.44 57.02
CA SER A 16 6.64 -20.08 56.77
C SER A 16 5.50 -19.44 57.57
N MET A 17 5.72 -19.10 58.84
CA MET A 17 4.70 -18.44 59.66
C MET A 17 4.39 -17.03 59.18
N VAL A 18 5.41 -16.22 58.85
CA VAL A 18 5.20 -14.88 58.29
C VAL A 18 4.48 -14.99 56.95
N LYS A 19 4.85 -15.95 56.09
CA LYS A 19 4.14 -16.22 54.82
C LYS A 19 2.66 -16.54 55.07
N GLN A 20 2.33 -17.40 56.03
CA GLN A 20 0.96 -17.74 56.40
C GLN A 20 0.17 -16.54 56.94
N LEU A 21 0.77 -15.72 57.79
CA LEU A 21 0.15 -14.48 58.28
C LEU A 21 -0.11 -13.49 57.14
N MET A 22 0.85 -13.38 56.21
CA MET A 22 0.72 -12.52 55.04
C MET A 22 -0.34 -13.03 54.05
N THR A 23 -0.63 -14.33 53.99
CA THR A 23 -1.72 -14.88 53.15
C THR A 23 -3.08 -14.27 53.52
N ALA A 24 -3.41 -14.15 54.80
CA ALA A 24 -4.65 -13.54 55.24
C ALA A 24 -4.70 -12.03 54.93
N GLU A 25 -3.59 -11.33 55.12
CA GLU A 25 -3.45 -9.89 54.84
C GLU A 25 -3.52 -9.58 53.34
N ARG A 26 -3.19 -10.54 52.45
CA ARG A 26 -3.26 -10.40 50.98
C ARG A 26 -4.66 -10.49 50.39
N VAL A 27 -5.66 -11.02 51.11
CA VAL A 27 -7.03 -11.21 50.58
C VAL A 27 -7.63 -9.94 49.94
N PRO A 28 -7.50 -8.73 50.52
CA PRO A 28 -7.99 -7.50 49.88
C PRO A 28 -7.23 -7.13 48.60
N LEU A 29 -5.92 -7.39 48.55
CA LEU A 29 -5.09 -7.19 47.35
C LEU A 29 -5.58 -8.07 46.21
N ASP A 30 -5.82 -9.35 46.49
CA ASP A 30 -6.28 -10.32 45.50
C ASP A 30 -7.64 -9.92 44.93
N LYS A 31 -8.58 -9.47 45.78
CA LYS A 31 -9.85 -8.91 45.32
C LYS A 31 -9.68 -7.69 44.39
N MET A 32 -8.72 -6.81 44.68
CA MET A 32 -8.43 -5.66 43.82
C MET A 32 -7.80 -6.07 42.49
N LYS A 33 -6.86 -7.03 42.50
CA LYS A 33 -6.27 -7.62 41.29
C LYS A 33 -7.35 -8.29 40.43
N GLN A 34 -8.22 -9.08 41.04
CA GLN A 34 -9.36 -9.72 40.37
C GLN A 34 -10.31 -8.67 39.75
N LYS A 35 -10.65 -7.61 40.49
CA LYS A 35 -11.49 -6.52 39.96
C LYS A 35 -10.83 -5.80 38.80
N LYS A 36 -9.52 -5.57 38.86
CA LYS A 36 -8.74 -5.00 37.75
C LYS A 36 -8.83 -5.91 36.51
N GLN A 37 -8.60 -7.21 36.68
CA GLN A 37 -8.69 -8.20 35.60
C GLN A 37 -10.07 -8.24 34.94
N ILE A 38 -11.16 -8.19 35.74
CA ILE A 38 -12.54 -8.13 35.26
C ILE A 38 -12.76 -6.89 34.38
N LEU A 39 -12.26 -5.72 34.81
CA LEU A 39 -12.39 -4.48 34.04
C LEU A 39 -11.58 -4.52 32.74
N GLU A 40 -10.41 -5.15 32.74
CA GLU A 40 -9.61 -5.36 31.52
C GLU A 40 -10.37 -6.25 30.53
N TRP A 41 -10.92 -7.39 30.97
CA TRP A 41 -11.73 -8.25 30.12
C TRP A 41 -12.99 -7.55 29.60
N GLN A 42 -13.68 -6.80 30.46
CA GLN A 42 -14.86 -6.03 30.04
C GLN A 42 -14.51 -4.97 28.98
N ARG A 43 -13.38 -4.27 29.16
CA ARG A 43 -12.86 -3.31 28.16
C ARG A 43 -12.57 -4.00 26.83
N ASP A 44 -11.95 -5.17 26.87
CA ASP A 44 -11.54 -5.89 25.67
C ASP A 44 -12.75 -6.48 24.91
N ASP A 45 -13.78 -6.92 25.64
CA ASP A 45 -15.08 -7.30 25.05
C ASP A 45 -15.75 -6.10 24.35
N TYR A 46 -15.81 -4.93 24.99
CA TYR A 46 -16.33 -3.71 24.34
C TYR A 46 -15.53 -3.33 23.09
N ARG A 47 -14.20 -3.41 23.14
CA ARG A 47 -13.34 -3.12 21.98
C ARG A 47 -13.59 -4.08 20.83
N THR A 48 -13.76 -5.36 21.13
CA THR A 48 -14.12 -6.39 20.14
C THR A 48 -15.45 -6.06 19.46
N LEU A 49 -16.47 -5.70 20.23
CA LEU A 49 -17.77 -5.29 19.68
C LEU A 49 -17.67 -3.99 18.87
N ASN A 50 -16.84 -3.04 19.28
CA ASN A 50 -16.61 -1.81 18.53
C ASN A 50 -15.95 -2.08 17.18
N SER A 51 -15.03 -3.03 17.11
CA SER A 51 -14.43 -3.49 15.84
C SER A 51 -15.47 -4.15 14.94
N LEU A 52 -16.37 -4.95 15.49
CA LEU A 52 -17.48 -5.57 14.75
C LEU A 52 -18.46 -4.51 14.20
N LEU A 53 -18.79 -3.49 14.99
CA LEU A 53 -19.61 -2.36 14.56
C LEU A 53 -18.91 -1.53 13.47
N LEU A 54 -17.59 -1.32 13.59
CA LEU A 54 -16.78 -0.64 12.58
C LEU A 54 -16.78 -1.40 11.25
N ASP A 55 -16.62 -2.73 11.28
CA ASP A 55 -16.71 -3.59 10.10
C ASP A 55 -18.08 -3.50 9.44
N PHE A 56 -19.15 -3.61 10.24
CA PHE A 56 -20.51 -3.46 9.73
C PHE A 56 -20.73 -2.08 9.10
N GLN A 57 -20.23 -1.00 9.71
CA GLN A 57 -20.33 0.35 9.17
C GLN A 57 -19.55 0.52 7.85
N ASN A 58 -18.27 0.15 7.84
CA ASN A 58 -17.35 0.46 6.75
C ASN A 58 -17.47 -0.49 5.56
N ASN A 59 -17.81 -1.76 5.81
CA ASN A 59 -17.88 -2.77 4.76
C ASN A 59 -19.31 -3.11 4.37
N THR A 60 -20.26 -3.13 5.31
CA THR A 60 -21.64 -3.51 4.98
C THR A 60 -22.50 -2.28 4.65
N LEU A 61 -22.61 -1.33 5.58
CA LEU A 61 -23.47 -0.16 5.39
C LEU A 61 -22.94 0.79 4.32
N PHE A 62 -21.62 0.96 4.21
CA PHE A 62 -21.03 1.76 3.13
C PHE A 62 -21.42 1.23 1.75
N ASN A 63 -21.29 -0.07 1.52
CA ASN A 63 -21.68 -0.69 0.25
C ASN A 63 -23.16 -0.43 -0.07
N MET A 64 -24.04 -0.57 0.92
CA MET A 64 -25.48 -0.29 0.75
C MET A 64 -25.81 1.19 0.50
N LYS A 65 -24.86 2.12 0.63
CA LYS A 65 -25.00 3.52 0.20
C LYS A 65 -24.64 3.73 -1.27
N LEU A 66 -23.98 2.77 -1.93
CA LEU A 66 -23.52 2.92 -3.31
C LEU A 66 -24.60 2.48 -4.30
N SER A 67 -24.97 3.37 -5.22
CA SER A 67 -25.89 3.06 -6.33
C SER A 67 -25.43 1.87 -7.19
N THR A 68 -24.12 1.62 -7.26
CA THR A 68 -23.54 0.50 -8.02
C THR A 68 -23.95 -0.88 -7.50
N GLN A 69 -24.36 -0.99 -6.23
CA GLN A 69 -24.85 -2.25 -5.66
C GLN A 69 -26.29 -2.59 -6.10
N PHE A 70 -27.03 -1.60 -6.60
CA PHE A 70 -28.44 -1.74 -7.00
C PHE A 70 -28.65 -1.60 -8.50
N ARG A 71 -27.82 -0.81 -9.18
CA ARG A 71 -27.87 -0.60 -10.63
C ARG A 71 -26.91 -1.56 -11.34
N VAL A 72 -27.10 -2.85 -11.13
CA VAL A 72 -26.32 -3.88 -11.84
C VAL A 72 -26.99 -4.19 -13.17
N ARG A 73 -26.19 -4.29 -14.23
CA ARG A 73 -26.65 -4.64 -15.57
C ARG A 73 -26.12 -6.01 -15.96
N ASN A 74 -26.96 -6.79 -16.62
CA ASN A 74 -26.55 -7.98 -17.33
C ASN A 74 -26.52 -7.68 -18.83
N VAL A 75 -25.55 -8.24 -19.54
CA VAL A 75 -25.47 -8.16 -21.00
C VAL A 75 -25.36 -9.57 -21.56
N VAL A 76 -26.28 -9.93 -22.44
CA VAL A 76 -26.30 -11.22 -23.11
C VAL A 76 -25.97 -11.02 -24.59
N SER A 77 -24.89 -11.63 -25.05
CA SER A 77 -24.55 -11.69 -26.47
C SER A 77 -25.21 -12.89 -27.14
N SER A 78 -25.64 -12.74 -28.39
CA SER A 78 -26.01 -13.88 -29.20
C SER A 78 -24.80 -14.72 -29.65
N ASN A 79 -23.57 -14.17 -29.60
CA ASN A 79 -22.35 -14.90 -29.91
C ASN A 79 -21.09 -14.29 -29.28
N ASP A 80 -20.72 -14.79 -28.10
CA ASP A 80 -19.56 -14.32 -27.31
C ASP A 80 -18.19 -14.60 -27.94
N ASN A 81 -18.10 -15.47 -28.97
CA ASN A 81 -16.83 -15.72 -29.66
C ASN A 81 -16.38 -14.54 -30.52
N TYR A 82 -17.34 -13.72 -30.99
CA TYR A 82 -17.07 -12.59 -31.87
C TYR A 82 -17.16 -11.26 -31.13
N VAL A 83 -18.21 -11.07 -30.32
CA VAL A 83 -18.42 -9.83 -29.57
C VAL A 83 -18.96 -10.14 -28.19
N THR A 84 -18.31 -9.58 -27.18
CA THR A 84 -18.81 -9.51 -25.80
C THR A 84 -19.06 -8.07 -25.42
N ALA A 85 -19.88 -7.85 -24.39
CA ALA A 85 -19.99 -6.53 -23.80
C ALA A 85 -20.26 -6.60 -22.30
N SER A 86 -19.98 -5.52 -21.62
CA SER A 86 -20.38 -5.24 -20.24
C SER A 86 -21.06 -3.89 -20.18
N ALA A 87 -21.93 -3.66 -19.20
CA ALA A 87 -22.69 -2.43 -19.09
C ALA A 87 -22.56 -1.83 -17.69
N SER A 88 -22.38 -0.51 -17.64
CA SER A 88 -22.42 0.25 -16.39
C SER A 88 -23.87 0.38 -15.90
N GLY A 89 -24.05 0.71 -14.61
CA GLY A 89 -25.38 0.95 -14.05
C GLY A 89 -26.17 2.11 -14.67
N SER A 90 -25.51 2.97 -15.44
CA SER A 90 -26.13 4.06 -16.20
C SER A 90 -26.52 3.67 -17.62
N ALA A 91 -26.10 2.50 -18.10
CA ALA A 91 -26.46 2.01 -19.42
C ALA A 91 -27.99 1.85 -19.54
N SER A 92 -28.49 2.28 -20.70
CA SER A 92 -29.90 2.12 -21.06
C SER A 92 -30.24 0.65 -21.29
N LEU A 93 -31.47 0.27 -20.94
CA LEU A 93 -31.99 -1.07 -21.18
C LEU A 93 -32.42 -1.19 -22.65
N SER A 94 -31.47 -1.52 -23.51
CA SER A 94 -31.67 -1.62 -24.95
C SER A 94 -30.93 -2.83 -25.53
N SER A 95 -31.27 -3.17 -26.78
CA SER A 95 -30.49 -4.10 -27.60
C SER A 95 -29.60 -3.31 -28.56
N THR A 96 -28.36 -3.76 -28.74
CA THR A 96 -27.43 -3.26 -29.75
C THR A 96 -27.04 -4.41 -30.67
N THR A 97 -26.94 -4.17 -31.98
CA THR A 97 -26.51 -5.17 -32.96
C THR A 97 -25.20 -4.75 -33.62
N ILE A 98 -24.22 -5.64 -33.63
CA ILE A 98 -23.00 -5.53 -34.43
C ILE A 98 -23.19 -6.37 -35.70
N GLN A 99 -23.31 -5.71 -36.85
CA GLN A 99 -23.58 -6.39 -38.13
C GLN A 99 -22.32 -7.04 -38.71
N ASN A 100 -21.17 -6.38 -38.60
CA ASN A 100 -19.90 -6.90 -39.05
C ASN A 100 -18.74 -6.31 -38.25
N VAL A 101 -17.60 -6.99 -38.32
CA VAL A 101 -16.29 -6.48 -37.90
C VAL A 101 -15.34 -6.74 -39.06
N SER A 102 -15.00 -5.70 -39.81
CA SER A 102 -14.17 -5.80 -41.00
C SER A 102 -12.67 -5.82 -40.68
N LYS A 103 -12.27 -5.18 -39.58
CA LYS A 103 -10.89 -5.13 -39.12
C LYS A 103 -10.84 -5.05 -37.59
N LEU A 104 -9.87 -5.71 -36.98
CA LEU A 104 -9.53 -5.53 -35.57
C LEU A 104 -8.40 -4.52 -35.44
N ALA A 105 -8.40 -3.78 -34.33
CA ALA A 105 -7.31 -2.88 -34.01
C ALA A 105 -6.04 -3.66 -33.67
N THR A 106 -4.91 -3.20 -34.19
CA THR A 106 -3.56 -3.75 -33.93
C THR A 106 -2.62 -2.64 -33.51
N ALA A 107 -1.62 -2.97 -32.70
CA ALA A 107 -0.54 -2.05 -32.33
C ALA A 107 0.52 -2.02 -33.44
N ALA A 108 1.20 -0.87 -33.61
CA ALA A 108 2.35 -0.81 -34.50
C ALA A 108 3.54 -1.59 -33.91
N THR A 109 4.30 -2.27 -34.75
CA THR A 109 5.49 -3.03 -34.37
C THR A 109 6.64 -2.71 -35.31
N LYS A 110 7.79 -2.35 -34.73
CA LYS A 110 9.05 -2.13 -35.44
C LYS A 110 10.04 -3.24 -35.13
N ILE A 111 10.56 -3.88 -36.17
CA ILE A 111 11.50 -5.01 -36.07
C ILE A 111 12.85 -4.54 -36.59
N ASN A 112 13.91 -4.82 -35.81
CA ASN A 112 15.26 -4.49 -36.21
C ASN A 112 15.73 -5.30 -37.44
N SER A 113 16.76 -4.82 -38.13
CA SER A 113 17.18 -5.38 -39.43
C SER A 113 17.85 -6.76 -39.36
N GLY A 114 18.20 -7.26 -38.16
CA GLY A 114 18.81 -8.58 -38.00
C GLY A 114 19.40 -8.85 -36.61
N SER A 115 20.16 -9.94 -36.52
CA SER A 115 20.94 -10.34 -35.33
C SER A 115 21.80 -9.18 -34.82
N ILE A 116 21.78 -8.91 -33.50
CA ILE A 116 22.54 -7.84 -32.84
C ILE A 116 23.90 -8.28 -32.29
N SER A 117 24.10 -9.58 -32.08
CA SER A 117 25.36 -10.16 -31.59
C SER A 117 26.42 -10.26 -32.69
N GLY A 118 27.67 -10.01 -32.31
CA GLY A 118 28.82 -10.24 -33.18
C GLY A 118 29.25 -11.70 -33.14
N THR A 119 30.39 -12.00 -32.49
CA THR A 119 30.94 -13.36 -32.44
C THR A 119 30.24 -14.28 -31.44
N SER A 120 29.60 -13.72 -30.42
CA SER A 120 28.94 -14.44 -29.34
C SER A 120 27.61 -13.79 -28.99
N LYS A 121 26.58 -14.60 -28.70
CA LYS A 121 25.24 -14.11 -28.32
C LYS A 121 25.30 -13.11 -27.16
N ILE A 122 24.41 -12.13 -27.20
CA ILE A 122 24.28 -11.12 -26.14
C ILE A 122 23.76 -11.76 -24.85
N ASP A 123 24.47 -11.56 -23.74
CA ASP A 123 23.94 -11.84 -22.41
C ASP A 123 23.28 -10.57 -21.88
N ILE A 124 21.94 -10.54 -21.95
CA ILE A 124 21.16 -9.36 -21.60
C ILE A 124 21.26 -8.94 -20.12
N THR A 125 21.87 -9.77 -19.27
CA THR A 125 22.04 -9.51 -17.83
C THR A 125 23.40 -8.90 -17.48
N LYS A 126 24.34 -8.90 -18.43
CA LYS A 126 25.71 -8.41 -18.23
C LYS A 126 25.83 -6.97 -18.70
N SER A 127 26.90 -6.32 -18.24
CA SER A 127 27.27 -4.96 -18.61
C SER A 127 27.36 -4.82 -20.14
N LEU A 128 26.82 -3.72 -20.67
CA LEU A 128 26.87 -3.36 -22.09
C LEU A 128 28.30 -3.15 -22.57
N GLU A 129 29.21 -2.70 -21.70
CA GLU A 129 30.64 -2.54 -22.03
C GLU A 129 31.35 -3.85 -22.33
N THR A 130 30.84 -4.98 -21.82
CA THR A 130 31.48 -6.29 -22.02
C THR A 130 30.86 -7.09 -23.17
N GLN A 131 29.84 -6.55 -23.84
CA GLN A 131 29.13 -7.25 -24.91
C GLN A 131 29.83 -7.05 -26.26
N ASN A 132 29.71 -8.05 -27.14
CA ASN A 132 30.17 -7.98 -28.52
C ASN A 132 28.98 -7.85 -29.46
N PHE A 133 28.76 -6.64 -30.00
CA PHE A 133 27.68 -6.35 -30.93
C PHE A 133 28.15 -6.42 -32.38
N ALA A 134 27.29 -6.89 -33.28
CA ALA A 134 27.54 -6.90 -34.73
C ALA A 134 27.78 -5.50 -35.30
N GLY A 135 27.15 -4.49 -34.69
CA GLY A 135 27.24 -3.08 -35.09
C GLY A 135 28.50 -2.34 -34.67
N GLY A 136 29.45 -3.01 -34.01
CA GLY A 136 30.65 -2.41 -33.46
C GLY A 136 30.47 -1.97 -31.99
N GLU A 137 31.22 -0.95 -31.58
CA GLU A 137 31.17 -0.42 -30.22
C GLU A 137 30.11 0.67 -30.05
N ILE A 138 29.57 0.78 -28.83
CA ILE A 138 28.71 1.89 -28.45
C ILE A 138 29.56 3.16 -28.37
N ASP A 139 29.04 4.27 -28.91
CA ASP A 139 29.66 5.59 -28.81
C ASP A 139 29.48 6.17 -27.39
N TRP A 140 30.38 5.74 -26.49
CA TRP A 140 30.36 6.12 -25.08
C TRP A 140 30.85 7.56 -24.87
N GLN A 141 30.04 8.33 -24.15
CA GLN A 141 30.45 9.58 -23.51
C GLN A 141 30.99 9.29 -22.10
N VAL A 142 31.80 10.19 -21.56
CA VAL A 142 32.38 10.08 -20.21
C VAL A 142 31.82 11.19 -19.32
N GLY A 143 31.32 10.82 -18.15
CA GLY A 143 30.71 11.77 -17.20
C GLY A 143 29.94 11.03 -16.12
N SER A 144 28.75 11.50 -15.73
CA SER A 144 27.84 10.72 -14.88
C SER A 144 26.38 10.95 -15.21
N VAL A 145 25.57 9.90 -15.10
CA VAL A 145 24.11 9.94 -15.31
C VAL A 145 23.40 10.15 -13.98
N LYS A 146 22.55 11.17 -13.92
CA LYS A 146 21.80 11.59 -12.74
C LYS A 146 20.30 11.61 -13.02
N SER A 147 19.52 11.42 -11.97
CA SER A 147 18.06 11.57 -12.00
C SER A 147 17.57 12.26 -10.73
N GLN A 148 16.66 13.22 -10.88
CA GLN A 148 16.08 13.97 -9.78
C GLN A 148 14.57 14.12 -9.98
N SER A 149 13.81 14.08 -8.88
CA SER A 149 12.41 14.48 -8.84
C SER A 149 12.26 15.76 -8.03
N ILE A 150 11.73 16.81 -8.66
CA ILE A 150 11.53 18.14 -8.07
C ILE A 150 10.03 18.40 -7.94
N THR A 151 9.59 18.91 -6.79
CA THR A 151 8.19 19.31 -6.60
C THR A 151 8.02 20.79 -6.99
N ALA A 152 7.11 21.06 -7.92
CA ALA A 152 6.83 22.42 -8.39
C ALA A 152 6.18 23.30 -7.29
N LYS A 153 6.54 24.60 -7.27
CA LYS A 153 6.15 25.57 -6.22
C LYS A 153 5.16 26.66 -6.68
N ALA A 154 4.29 26.38 -7.65
CA ALA A 154 3.41 27.38 -8.29
C ALA A 154 4.17 28.47 -9.09
N THR A 155 5.44 28.24 -9.43
CA THR A 155 6.31 29.14 -10.21
C THR A 155 6.54 28.58 -11.62
N ASN A 156 7.02 29.42 -12.54
CA ASN A 156 7.51 28.98 -13.85
C ASN A 156 8.97 28.49 -13.82
N THR A 157 9.59 28.43 -12.64
CA THR A 157 10.98 27.97 -12.48
C THR A 157 11.10 26.81 -11.51
N ALA A 158 12.12 25.98 -11.74
CA ALA A 158 12.59 24.93 -10.85
C ALA A 158 14.12 24.88 -10.90
N LYS A 159 14.77 24.13 -10.01
CA LYS A 159 16.24 24.04 -9.97
C LYS A 159 16.70 22.62 -9.68
N ILE A 160 17.65 22.15 -10.48
CA ILE A 160 18.38 20.91 -10.27
C ILE A 160 19.39 21.10 -9.13
N ASP A 161 19.43 20.17 -8.19
CA ASP A 161 20.46 20.16 -7.14
C ASP A 161 21.72 19.47 -7.68
N LEU A 162 22.61 20.28 -8.23
CA LEU A 162 23.86 19.79 -8.83
C LEU A 162 24.89 19.31 -7.81
N LYS A 163 24.72 19.58 -6.51
CA LYS A 163 25.65 19.14 -5.44
C LYS A 163 27.13 19.48 -5.69
N GLY A 164 27.40 20.56 -6.42
CA GLY A 164 28.75 21.00 -6.78
C GLY A 164 29.31 20.38 -8.08
N GLU A 165 28.53 19.55 -8.77
CA GLU A 165 28.87 18.94 -10.06
C GLU A 165 28.61 19.92 -11.22
N THR A 166 29.38 19.81 -12.31
CA THR A 166 29.16 20.61 -13.51
C THR A 166 28.16 19.93 -14.44
N LEU A 167 27.07 20.62 -14.77
CA LEU A 167 26.02 20.13 -15.68
C LEU A 167 26.53 20.05 -17.13
N ASN A 168 26.21 18.97 -17.84
CA ASN A 168 26.36 18.89 -19.29
C ASN A 168 25.15 19.58 -19.97
N LEU A 169 25.41 20.65 -20.73
CA LEU A 169 24.38 21.47 -21.39
C LEU A 169 24.00 20.98 -22.80
N ASP A 170 24.40 19.77 -23.21
CA ASP A 170 23.89 19.17 -24.45
C ASP A 170 22.46 18.62 -24.24
N PRO A 171 21.44 19.18 -24.93
CA PRO A 171 20.05 18.73 -24.82
C PRO A 171 19.86 17.23 -25.13
N LYS A 172 20.76 16.62 -25.92
CA LYS A 172 20.72 15.19 -26.25
C LYS A 172 20.80 14.30 -25.01
N TYR A 173 21.45 14.77 -23.93
CA TYR A 173 21.64 14.01 -22.69
C TYR A 173 20.76 14.51 -21.54
N MET A 174 19.64 15.16 -21.87
CA MET A 174 18.66 15.62 -20.90
C MET A 174 17.24 15.15 -21.23
N ASN A 175 16.48 14.81 -20.19
CA ASN A 175 15.06 14.50 -20.26
C ASN A 175 14.34 15.22 -19.12
N ILE A 176 13.39 16.09 -19.46
CA ILE A 176 12.56 16.82 -18.48
C ILE A 176 11.09 16.46 -18.70
N GLU A 177 10.46 15.92 -17.68
CA GLU A 177 9.04 15.54 -17.69
C GLU A 177 8.30 16.20 -16.52
N VAL A 178 7.15 16.82 -16.79
CA VAL A 178 6.24 17.31 -15.76
C VAL A 178 4.97 16.47 -15.75
N ASN A 179 4.72 15.74 -14.67
CA ASN A 179 3.62 14.75 -14.54
C ASN A 179 3.56 13.72 -15.71
N GLY A 180 4.69 13.49 -16.38
CA GLY A 180 4.81 12.59 -17.52
C GLY A 180 4.63 13.24 -18.89
N LYS A 181 4.38 14.56 -18.98
CA LYS A 181 4.52 15.30 -20.23
C LYS A 181 5.99 15.72 -20.40
N ARG A 182 6.64 15.30 -21.48
CA ARG A 182 8.00 15.74 -21.82
C ARG A 182 8.00 17.21 -22.30
N TYR A 183 9.07 17.90 -21.98
CA TYR A 183 9.43 19.20 -22.54
C TYR A 183 10.73 19.07 -23.33
N ASP A 184 10.80 19.69 -24.52
CA ASP A 184 12.08 19.75 -25.24
C ASP A 184 13.02 20.73 -24.54
N VAL A 185 14.27 20.31 -24.39
CA VAL A 185 15.27 21.06 -23.66
C VAL A 185 15.97 22.02 -24.61
N ILE A 186 16.01 23.29 -24.23
CA ILE A 186 16.83 24.33 -24.89
C ILE A 186 17.83 24.87 -23.88
N THR A 187 19.02 25.24 -24.32
CA THR A 187 20.10 25.78 -23.45
C THR A 187 20.53 27.20 -23.82
N SER A 188 19.85 27.81 -24.79
CA SER A 188 19.98 29.22 -25.14
C SER A 188 18.66 29.75 -25.72
N GLY A 189 18.51 31.08 -25.85
CA GLY A 189 17.34 31.69 -26.50
C GLY A 189 16.11 31.80 -25.59
N ALA A 190 16.21 32.49 -24.45
CA ALA A 190 15.10 32.66 -23.50
C ALA A 190 13.85 33.34 -24.09
N SER A 191 13.98 34.09 -25.19
CA SER A 191 12.86 34.71 -25.92
C SER A 191 12.00 33.71 -26.70
N ASP A 192 12.48 32.49 -26.93
CA ASP A 192 11.91 31.53 -27.88
C ASP A 192 11.17 30.39 -27.17
N LEU A 193 10.94 30.52 -25.86
CA LEU A 193 10.21 29.54 -25.05
C LEU A 193 8.79 29.33 -25.57
N THR A 194 8.49 28.10 -25.96
CA THR A 194 7.13 27.64 -26.31
C THR A 194 6.49 26.89 -25.14
N ASP A 195 5.21 26.53 -25.25
CA ASP A 195 4.50 25.74 -24.22
C ASP A 195 5.03 24.30 -24.07
N ASN A 196 5.92 23.87 -24.97
CA ASN A 196 6.50 22.53 -25.01
C ASN A 196 8.01 22.51 -24.76
N ASN A 197 8.64 23.66 -24.47
CA ASN A 197 10.07 23.72 -24.21
C ASN A 197 10.39 24.19 -22.79
N VAL A 198 11.58 23.83 -22.33
CA VAL A 198 12.15 24.26 -21.04
C VAL A 198 13.58 24.72 -21.27
N LEU A 199 13.91 25.92 -20.76
CA LEU A 199 15.26 26.46 -20.79
C LEU A 199 16.05 25.95 -19.58
N VAL A 200 17.26 25.46 -19.84
CA VAL A 200 18.19 24.97 -18.81
C VAL A 200 19.51 25.74 -18.90
N ASP A 201 19.96 26.32 -17.79
CA ASP A 201 21.25 27.03 -17.71
C ASP A 201 22.34 26.22 -16.98
N SER A 202 23.56 26.75 -16.98
CA SER A 202 24.75 26.13 -16.37
C SER A 202 24.61 25.90 -14.87
N GLU A 203 23.77 26.68 -14.19
CA GLU A 203 23.52 26.54 -12.75
C GLU A 203 22.38 25.56 -12.44
N GLY A 204 21.81 24.92 -13.46
CA GLY A 204 20.74 23.93 -13.34
C GLY A 204 19.36 24.55 -13.11
N ASN A 205 19.16 25.83 -13.41
CA ASN A 205 17.84 26.43 -13.34
C ASN A 205 17.02 26.03 -14.56
N LEU A 206 15.79 25.61 -14.30
CA LEU A 206 14.78 25.24 -15.29
C LEU A 206 13.79 26.39 -15.41
N THR A 207 13.57 26.91 -16.62
CA THR A 207 12.59 27.97 -16.88
C THR A 207 11.56 27.51 -17.91
N PHE A 208 10.30 27.53 -17.50
CA PHE A 208 9.13 27.22 -18.31
C PHE A 208 8.44 28.51 -18.77
N LYS A 209 7.72 28.44 -19.89
CA LYS A 209 6.91 29.58 -20.37
C LYS A 209 5.81 29.97 -19.40
N ASN A 210 5.08 28.99 -18.85
CA ASN A 210 3.96 29.20 -17.93
C ASN A 210 4.28 28.68 -16.53
N ASN A 211 3.57 29.19 -15.53
CA ASN A 211 3.64 28.69 -14.15
C ASN A 211 3.20 27.22 -14.08
N LEU A 212 3.97 26.41 -13.37
CA LEU A 212 3.62 25.02 -13.06
C LEU A 212 2.68 24.96 -11.87
N THR A 213 1.74 24.03 -11.85
CA THR A 213 0.85 23.81 -10.69
C THR A 213 1.65 23.30 -9.48
N ALA A 214 1.39 23.85 -8.29
CA ALA A 214 2.03 23.38 -7.06
C ALA A 214 1.71 21.89 -6.80
N GLY A 215 2.74 21.13 -6.42
CA GLY A 215 2.63 19.69 -6.18
C GLY A 215 2.88 18.81 -7.42
N ASN A 216 2.96 19.39 -8.63
CA ASN A 216 3.39 18.63 -9.81
C ASN A 216 4.84 18.14 -9.63
N VAL A 217 5.11 16.92 -10.10
CA VAL A 217 6.44 16.33 -10.06
C VAL A 217 7.14 16.56 -11.40
N ILE A 218 8.31 17.21 -11.34
CA ILE A 218 9.23 17.39 -12.44
C ILE A 218 10.29 16.30 -12.31
N LYS A 219 10.32 15.35 -13.23
CA LYS A 219 11.40 14.36 -13.35
C LYS A 219 12.44 14.88 -14.31
N VAL A 220 13.70 14.85 -13.88
CA VAL A 220 14.84 15.33 -14.63
C VAL A 220 15.87 14.21 -14.68
N ASP A 221 16.15 13.69 -15.87
CA ASP A 221 17.31 12.85 -16.12
C ASP A 221 18.33 13.69 -16.88
N TYR A 222 19.57 13.73 -16.41
CA TYR A 222 20.60 14.63 -16.93
C TYR A 222 21.99 14.02 -16.74
N THR A 223 23.00 14.63 -17.36
CA THR A 223 24.39 14.21 -17.18
C THR A 223 25.25 15.34 -16.64
N THR A 224 26.27 14.97 -15.87
CA THR A 224 27.30 15.87 -15.36
C THR A 224 28.66 15.46 -15.90
N THR A 225 29.64 16.35 -15.85
CA THR A 225 31.02 16.05 -16.28
C THR A 225 31.68 15.01 -15.39
N GLU A 226 31.26 14.92 -14.13
CA GLU A 226 31.74 13.98 -13.12
C GLU A 226 30.69 13.80 -12.02
N ASN A 227 30.83 12.71 -11.27
CA ASN A 227 30.08 12.42 -10.06
C ASN A 227 30.94 12.72 -8.83
N ILE A 228 30.39 13.52 -7.91
CA ILE A 228 31.04 13.88 -6.65
C ILE A 228 30.33 13.15 -5.52
N THR A 229 31.07 12.31 -4.80
CA THR A 229 30.58 11.63 -3.59
C THR A 229 31.44 12.00 -2.40
N LYS A 230 30.84 12.09 -1.20
CA LYS A 230 31.57 12.40 0.03
C LYS A 230 31.59 11.19 0.94
N GLN A 231 32.76 10.84 1.45
CA GLN A 231 32.95 9.75 2.40
C GLN A 231 33.82 10.24 3.55
N THR A 232 33.35 10.10 4.77
CA THR A 232 34.13 10.40 5.98
C THR A 232 34.77 9.12 6.49
N VAL A 233 36.09 9.14 6.70
CA VAL A 233 36.85 8.04 7.29
C VAL A 233 37.42 8.50 8.62
N LYS A 234 37.33 7.62 9.60
CA LYS A 234 37.75 7.92 10.97
C LYS A 234 39.26 8.02 11.08
N LYS A 235 39.67 8.76 12.11
CA LYS A 235 41.04 8.73 12.64
C LYS A 235 41.57 7.30 12.77
N ASP A 236 42.88 7.15 12.57
CA ASP A 236 43.69 5.93 12.64
C ASP A 236 43.39 4.89 11.54
N ALA A 237 42.46 5.17 10.62
CA ALA A 237 42.23 4.28 9.48
C ALA A 237 43.46 4.24 8.56
N THR A 238 43.79 3.04 8.10
CA THR A 238 44.89 2.78 7.15
C THR A 238 44.39 2.49 5.73
N GLU A 239 43.08 2.36 5.55
CA GLU A 239 42.47 2.03 4.27
C GLU A 239 41.06 2.61 4.10
N MET A 240 40.65 2.78 2.85
CA MET A 240 39.30 3.17 2.43
C MET A 240 38.89 2.32 1.23
N GLN A 241 37.64 1.84 1.22
CA GLN A 241 37.05 1.20 0.05
C GLN A 241 36.17 2.19 -0.71
N LEU A 242 36.41 2.35 -2.00
CA LEU A 242 35.51 3.05 -2.91
C LEU A 242 34.49 2.09 -3.52
N ASN A 243 33.29 2.61 -3.83
CA ASN A 243 32.27 1.87 -4.59
C ASN A 243 32.48 2.00 -6.11
N LEU A 244 33.74 2.05 -6.55
CA LEU A 244 34.16 2.18 -7.96
C LEU A 244 35.58 1.64 -8.11
N GLY A 245 35.93 1.16 -9.31
CA GLY A 245 37.31 0.75 -9.62
C GLY A 245 38.21 1.95 -9.95
N SER A 246 39.53 1.75 -9.89
CA SER A 246 40.53 2.80 -10.14
C SER A 246 40.36 3.54 -11.48
N ASN A 247 39.90 2.86 -12.53
CA ASN A 247 39.71 3.46 -13.86
C ASN A 247 38.58 4.50 -13.94
N SER A 248 37.65 4.49 -12.98
CA SER A 248 36.55 5.45 -12.89
C SER A 248 36.89 6.64 -11.99
N LEU A 249 38.04 6.61 -11.30
CA LEU A 249 38.47 7.68 -10.41
C LEU A 249 39.10 8.82 -11.21
N VAL A 250 38.59 10.03 -11.04
CA VAL A 250 39.19 11.26 -11.59
C VAL A 250 40.15 11.88 -10.59
N SER A 251 39.67 12.14 -9.38
CA SER A 251 40.47 12.71 -8.29
C SER A 251 39.82 12.48 -6.93
N ILE A 252 40.60 12.71 -5.87
CA ILE A 252 40.12 12.74 -4.49
C ILE A 252 40.54 14.06 -3.87
N LYS A 253 39.58 14.80 -3.33
CA LYS A 253 39.84 16.08 -2.69
C LYS A 253 39.65 16.00 -1.18
N ILE A 254 40.61 16.55 -0.45
CA ILE A 254 40.63 16.65 1.01
C ILE A 254 40.88 18.12 1.37
N GLY A 255 39.88 18.80 1.90
CA GLY A 255 39.96 20.25 2.13
C GLY A 255 40.22 21.01 0.82
N SER A 256 41.37 21.66 0.71
CA SER A 256 41.81 22.35 -0.51
C SER A 256 42.71 21.50 -1.42
N THR A 257 43.19 20.36 -0.94
CA THR A 257 44.16 19.52 -1.65
C THR A 257 43.45 18.54 -2.57
N VAL A 258 43.93 18.40 -3.81
CA VAL A 258 43.37 17.49 -4.83
C VAL A 258 44.43 16.45 -5.17
N TYR A 259 44.09 15.18 -4.95
CA TYR A 259 44.92 14.04 -5.28
C TYR A 259 44.46 13.41 -6.60
N LYS A 260 45.38 13.18 -7.52
CA LYS A 260 45.14 12.53 -8.82
C LYS A 260 45.89 11.21 -8.91
N LEU A 261 45.37 10.31 -9.73
CA LEU A 261 45.98 9.00 -9.94
C LEU A 261 47.18 9.12 -10.89
N SER A 262 48.34 8.65 -10.43
CA SER A 262 49.55 8.48 -11.24
C SER A 262 50.06 7.05 -11.05
N GLY A 263 49.86 6.21 -12.08
CA GLY A 263 50.00 4.76 -11.94
C GLY A 263 48.98 4.21 -10.93
N ASN A 264 49.45 3.64 -9.83
CA ASN A 264 48.60 3.19 -8.72
C ASN A 264 48.64 4.14 -7.51
N ALA A 265 49.40 5.23 -7.57
CA ALA A 265 49.57 6.17 -6.45
C ALA A 265 48.63 7.37 -6.59
N LEU A 266 48.07 7.83 -5.47
CA LEU A 266 47.29 9.06 -5.37
C LEU A 266 48.20 10.19 -4.89
N ILE A 267 48.55 11.09 -5.81
CA ILE A 267 49.54 12.15 -5.62
C ILE A 267 48.86 13.51 -5.66
N ASP A 268 49.25 14.43 -4.78
CA ASP A 268 48.77 15.81 -4.79
C ASP A 268 49.10 16.47 -6.13
N GLU A 269 48.09 17.09 -6.76
CA GLU A 269 48.23 17.76 -8.06
C GLU A 269 49.26 18.91 -8.04
N ASN A 270 49.54 19.48 -6.87
CA ASN A 270 50.47 20.62 -6.73
C ASN A 270 51.81 20.25 -6.08
N ASP A 271 51.98 19.03 -5.56
CA ASP A 271 53.19 18.57 -4.88
C ASP A 271 53.39 17.05 -5.03
N ASP A 272 54.26 16.65 -5.96
CA ASP A 272 54.54 15.24 -6.27
C ASP A 272 55.12 14.43 -5.09
N THR A 273 55.56 15.10 -4.01
CA THR A 273 56.07 14.43 -2.80
C THR A 273 54.97 14.06 -1.81
N ASN A 274 53.79 14.67 -1.93
CA ASN A 274 52.64 14.44 -1.06
C ASN A 274 51.77 13.30 -1.61
N ILE A 275 51.96 12.09 -1.08
CA ILE A 275 51.28 10.87 -1.55
C ILE A 275 50.24 10.43 -0.51
N LEU A 276 48.96 10.46 -0.87
CA LEU A 276 47.87 10.01 -0.01
C LEU A 276 47.93 8.49 0.24
N GLY A 277 48.24 7.71 -0.79
CA GLY A 277 48.26 6.26 -0.72
C GLY A 277 48.24 5.58 -2.09
N GLY A 278 48.10 4.26 -2.10
CA GLY A 278 47.94 3.46 -3.30
C GLY A 278 46.51 2.96 -3.48
N ILE A 279 45.99 2.96 -4.70
CA ILE A 279 44.69 2.39 -5.06
C ILE A 279 44.85 1.12 -5.91
N ASP A 280 44.06 0.10 -5.62
CA ASP A 280 43.98 -1.11 -6.44
C ASP A 280 42.82 -1.08 -7.46
N ASN A 281 42.76 -2.09 -8.33
CA ASN A 281 41.72 -2.19 -9.36
C ASN A 281 40.31 -2.37 -8.79
N THR A 282 40.18 -2.79 -7.52
CA THR A 282 38.90 -2.94 -6.84
C THR A 282 38.42 -1.64 -6.19
N GLY A 283 39.24 -0.58 -6.22
CA GLY A 283 38.93 0.69 -5.59
C GLY A 283 39.35 0.78 -4.12
N LYS A 284 40.16 -0.17 -3.63
CA LYS A 284 40.69 -0.11 -2.28
C LYS A 284 41.90 0.82 -2.24
N ILE A 285 41.80 1.86 -1.43
CA ILE A 285 42.88 2.80 -1.13
C ILE A 285 43.58 2.33 0.15
N THR A 286 44.89 2.18 0.09
CA THR A 286 45.77 1.97 1.25
C THR A 286 46.56 3.24 1.48
N PHE A 287 46.36 3.88 2.64
CA PHE A 287 46.99 5.17 2.94
C PHE A 287 48.49 5.01 3.22
N SER A 288 49.29 6.01 2.85
CA SER A 288 50.73 6.06 3.12
C SER A 288 51.04 6.13 4.62
N ALA A 289 50.12 6.69 5.41
CA ALA A 289 50.15 6.74 6.87
C ALA A 289 48.70 6.67 7.41
N PRO A 290 48.49 6.23 8.67
CA PRO A 290 47.17 6.31 9.31
C PRO A 290 46.63 7.74 9.32
N LEU A 291 45.32 7.91 9.19
CA LEU A 291 44.69 9.24 9.26
C LEU A 291 44.83 9.85 10.65
N GLU A 292 45.32 11.09 10.75
CA GLU A 292 45.55 11.78 12.03
C GLU A 292 44.25 12.24 12.72
N GLU A 293 43.19 12.44 11.93
CA GLU A 293 41.85 12.86 12.36
C GLU A 293 40.75 12.34 11.42
N ASP A 294 39.49 12.51 11.83
CA ASP A 294 38.33 12.19 10.99
C ASP A 294 38.35 13.06 9.73
N THR A 295 38.57 12.43 8.58
CA THR A 295 38.80 13.11 7.30
C THR A 295 37.63 12.86 6.36
N THR A 296 37.11 13.92 5.73
CA THR A 296 36.09 13.80 4.68
C THR A 296 36.73 13.93 3.31
N PHE A 297 36.53 12.92 2.48
CA PHE A 297 37.05 12.81 1.13
C PHE A 297 35.93 13.13 0.15
N GLU A 298 36.17 14.07 -0.77
CA GLU A 298 35.32 14.31 -1.95
C GLU A 298 35.91 13.49 -3.11
N ILE A 299 35.22 12.43 -3.50
CA ILE A 299 35.64 11.50 -4.54
C ILE A 299 34.98 11.92 -5.86
N HIS A 300 35.80 12.34 -6.82
CA HIS A 300 35.40 12.73 -8.17
C HIS A 300 35.58 11.54 -9.10
N SER A 301 34.53 11.17 -9.82
CA SER A 301 34.49 9.94 -10.61
C SER A 301 33.72 10.10 -11.91
N THR A 302 34.03 9.27 -12.90
CA THR A 302 33.30 9.19 -14.15
C THR A 302 32.93 7.76 -14.50
N GLU A 303 31.85 7.66 -15.26
CA GLU A 303 31.33 6.45 -15.87
C GLU A 303 31.11 6.70 -17.36
N LYS A 304 31.12 5.62 -18.14
CA LYS A 304 30.68 5.69 -19.53
C LYS A 304 29.16 5.75 -19.56
N TYR A 305 28.62 6.57 -20.45
CA TYR A 305 27.19 6.64 -20.68
C TYR A 305 26.87 6.91 -22.15
N ALA A 306 25.66 6.57 -22.55
CA ALA A 306 25.15 6.88 -23.87
C ALA A 306 23.65 7.20 -23.77
N ALA A 307 23.11 7.74 -24.85
CA ALA A 307 21.70 8.06 -24.94
C ALA A 307 21.13 7.74 -26.32
N PHE A 308 19.82 7.49 -26.32
CA PHE A 308 19.01 7.42 -27.53
C PHE A 308 17.64 8.03 -27.29
N ASN A 309 16.96 8.41 -28.36
CA ASN A 309 15.61 8.92 -28.33
C ASN A 309 14.65 7.99 -29.08
N ILE A 310 13.48 7.78 -28.48
CA ILE A 310 12.32 7.18 -29.14
C ILE A 310 11.21 8.22 -29.18
N GLN A 311 10.56 8.31 -30.33
CA GLN A 311 9.40 9.13 -30.55
C GLN A 311 8.21 8.28 -31.01
N THR A 312 7.04 8.60 -30.48
CA THR A 312 5.75 8.01 -30.87
C THR A 312 4.66 9.06 -30.99
N PHE A 313 3.44 8.62 -31.25
CA PHE A 313 2.25 9.44 -31.32
C PHE A 313 1.29 9.09 -30.18
N THR A 314 0.57 10.08 -29.69
CA THR A 314 -0.51 9.91 -28.70
C THR A 314 -1.83 9.61 -29.41
N THR A 315 -2.86 9.27 -28.64
CA THR A 315 -4.22 9.05 -29.17
C THR A 315 -4.82 10.25 -29.91
N ASN A 316 -4.30 11.46 -29.68
CA ASN A 316 -4.71 12.68 -30.37
C ASN A 316 -3.82 13.03 -31.57
N ASN A 317 -3.03 12.08 -32.07
CA ASN A 317 -2.07 12.28 -33.16
C ASN A 317 -1.00 13.35 -32.83
N GLN A 318 -0.71 13.56 -31.53
CA GLN A 318 0.38 14.45 -31.10
C GLN A 318 1.64 13.64 -30.86
N GLN A 319 2.78 14.15 -31.33
CA GLN A 319 4.07 13.53 -31.09
C GLN A 319 4.44 13.58 -29.61
N GLN A 320 5.00 12.48 -29.09
CA GLN A 320 5.72 12.46 -27.83
C GLN A 320 7.07 11.81 -28.06
N SER A 321 8.10 12.29 -27.39
CA SER A 321 9.43 11.68 -27.43
C SER A 321 9.93 11.39 -26.03
N LYS A 322 10.98 10.58 -25.93
CA LYS A 322 11.74 10.40 -24.69
C LYS A 322 13.17 10.04 -25.01
N THR A 323 14.08 10.75 -24.36
CA THR A 323 15.50 10.42 -24.29
C THR A 323 15.72 9.42 -23.15
N PHE A 324 16.44 8.35 -23.45
CA PHE A 324 16.86 7.33 -22.50
C PHE A 324 18.35 7.45 -22.30
N LEU A 325 18.77 7.57 -21.03
CA LEU A 325 20.16 7.63 -20.60
C LEU A 325 20.51 6.30 -19.95
N PHE A 326 21.62 5.70 -20.36
CA PHE A 326 22.08 4.45 -19.78
C PHE A 326 23.60 4.48 -19.61
N ARG A 327 24.07 3.71 -18.63
CA ARG A 327 25.48 3.61 -18.26
C ARG A 327 26.12 2.43 -18.98
N GLY A 328 27.43 2.46 -19.11
CA GLY A 328 28.19 1.32 -19.61
C GLY A 328 28.06 0.07 -18.75
N SER A 329 27.93 0.26 -17.43
CA SER A 329 27.67 -0.79 -16.46
C SER A 329 26.24 -1.34 -16.49
N ASP A 330 25.29 -0.66 -17.13
CA ASP A 330 23.93 -1.18 -17.30
C ASP A 330 23.92 -2.41 -18.20
N SER A 331 22.90 -3.24 -18.02
CA SER A 331 22.64 -4.38 -18.90
C SER A 331 21.63 -4.03 -19.99
N LEU A 332 21.60 -4.80 -21.09
CA LEU A 332 20.56 -4.62 -22.12
C LEU A 332 19.15 -4.80 -21.52
N ASN A 333 18.99 -5.71 -20.54
CA ASN A 333 17.74 -5.87 -19.81
C ASN A 333 17.37 -4.59 -19.02
N ASN A 334 18.34 -3.90 -18.41
CA ASN A 334 18.07 -2.61 -17.76
C ASN A 334 17.53 -1.59 -18.77
N VAL A 335 18.17 -1.47 -19.94
CA VAL A 335 17.75 -0.52 -20.99
C VAL A 335 16.35 -0.85 -21.51
N ILE A 336 16.08 -2.12 -21.82
CA ILE A 336 14.74 -2.58 -22.23
C ILE A 336 13.70 -2.25 -21.15
N ASN A 337 14.01 -2.50 -19.88
CA ASN A 337 13.11 -2.20 -18.77
C ASN A 337 12.89 -0.69 -18.59
N GLN A 338 13.89 0.16 -18.83
CA GLN A 338 13.71 1.61 -18.82
C GLN A 338 12.70 2.05 -19.88
N VAL A 339 12.78 1.48 -21.09
CA VAL A 339 11.83 1.79 -22.17
C VAL A 339 10.44 1.27 -21.82
N ASN A 340 10.31 0.02 -21.36
CA ASN A 340 9.03 -0.61 -21.01
C ASN A 340 8.29 0.08 -19.87
N ASN A 341 9.00 0.69 -18.93
CA ASN A 341 8.42 1.44 -17.81
C ASN A 341 8.20 2.93 -18.12
N SER A 342 8.51 3.36 -19.35
CA SER A 342 8.34 4.75 -19.76
C SER A 342 6.92 5.05 -20.25
N LYS A 343 6.57 6.33 -20.28
CA LYS A 343 5.29 6.81 -20.84
C LYS A 343 5.35 7.07 -22.34
N VAL A 344 6.46 6.76 -23.02
CA VAL A 344 6.62 6.98 -24.47
C VAL A 344 5.77 6.02 -25.30
N GLY A 345 5.06 5.09 -24.68
CA GLY A 345 4.02 4.29 -25.33
C GLY A 345 4.56 3.18 -26.24
N VAL A 346 5.75 2.66 -25.93
CA VAL A 346 6.31 1.46 -26.57
C VAL A 346 6.85 0.48 -25.53
N THR A 347 6.85 -0.79 -25.89
CA THR A 347 7.59 -1.86 -25.22
C THR A 347 8.63 -2.45 -26.15
N MET A 348 9.82 -2.73 -25.62
CA MET A 348 10.87 -3.46 -26.29
C MET A 348 10.93 -4.91 -25.81
N PHE A 349 11.27 -5.79 -26.73
CA PHE A 349 11.48 -7.21 -26.48
C PHE A 349 12.69 -7.70 -27.25
N TYR A 350 13.54 -8.50 -26.59
CA TYR A 350 14.66 -9.20 -27.20
C TYR A 350 14.35 -10.69 -27.29
N ASP A 351 14.43 -11.24 -28.50
CA ASP A 351 14.31 -12.67 -28.75
C ASP A 351 15.70 -13.32 -28.79
N SER A 352 16.04 -14.16 -27.82
CA SER A 352 17.34 -14.84 -27.77
C SER A 352 17.51 -15.92 -28.86
N PHE A 353 16.42 -16.39 -29.47
CA PHE A 353 16.49 -17.39 -30.55
C PHE A 353 16.99 -16.76 -31.85
N LYS A 354 16.31 -15.71 -32.33
CA LYS A 354 16.71 -14.92 -33.51
C LYS A 354 17.79 -13.89 -33.21
N ASP A 355 18.07 -13.62 -31.93
CA ASP A 355 18.98 -12.57 -31.48
C ASP A 355 18.58 -11.18 -32.01
N GLN A 356 17.28 -10.90 -32.00
CA GLN A 356 16.67 -9.70 -32.55
C GLN A 356 15.92 -8.90 -31.48
N VAL A 357 15.79 -7.60 -31.73
CA VAL A 357 15.02 -6.68 -30.87
C VAL A 357 13.81 -6.17 -31.64
N THR A 358 12.68 -6.10 -30.95
CA THR A 358 11.43 -5.54 -31.47
C THR A 358 10.94 -4.44 -30.55
N MET A 359 10.29 -3.42 -31.13
CA MET A 359 9.51 -2.41 -30.40
C MET A 359 8.04 -2.56 -30.80
N THR A 360 7.12 -2.51 -29.86
CA THR A 360 5.67 -2.54 -30.13
C THR A 360 4.98 -1.45 -29.34
N ARG A 361 4.03 -0.75 -29.95
CA ARG A 361 3.20 0.24 -29.27
C ARG A 361 2.38 -0.41 -28.16
N THR A 362 2.23 0.28 -27.04
CA THR A 362 1.42 -0.22 -25.91
C THR A 362 -0.09 -0.16 -26.19
N GLU A 363 -0.49 0.67 -27.14
CA GLU A 363 -1.87 0.87 -27.55
C GLU A 363 -2.07 0.34 -28.96
N THR A 364 -3.23 -0.26 -29.23
CA THR A 364 -3.67 -0.57 -30.58
C THR A 364 -4.25 0.68 -31.24
N GLY A 365 -4.34 0.68 -32.57
CA GLY A 365 -4.90 1.78 -33.35
C GLY A 365 -3.89 2.33 -34.32
N ASP A 366 -4.39 3.07 -35.30
CA ASP A 366 -3.58 3.93 -36.16
C ASP A 366 -3.51 5.32 -35.53
N PHE A 367 -2.31 5.71 -35.12
CA PHE A 367 -2.03 6.98 -34.45
C PHE A 367 -1.16 7.93 -35.27
N ASN A 368 -0.74 7.54 -36.47
CA ASN A 368 -0.03 8.42 -37.40
C ASN A 368 -0.57 8.24 -38.82
N THR A 369 -1.60 9.01 -39.15
CA THR A 369 -2.22 8.97 -40.47
C THR A 369 -1.47 9.79 -41.53
N ASP A 370 -0.38 10.47 -41.17
CA ASP A 370 0.40 11.28 -42.11
C ASP A 370 1.39 10.42 -42.91
N THR A 371 0.92 9.93 -44.05
CA THR A 371 1.73 9.20 -45.03
C THR A 371 2.49 10.11 -45.99
N SER A 372 2.45 11.43 -45.81
CA SER A 372 3.13 12.41 -46.66
C SER A 372 4.28 13.13 -45.96
N GLY A 373 4.31 13.07 -44.63
CA GLY A 373 5.35 13.62 -43.79
C GLY A 373 6.63 12.78 -43.74
N PRO A 374 7.68 13.29 -43.07
CA PRO A 374 9.01 12.66 -43.00
C PRO A 374 9.00 11.27 -42.35
N SER A 375 7.99 10.96 -41.55
CA SER A 375 7.82 9.65 -40.90
C SER A 375 7.03 8.65 -41.76
N ASN A 376 6.41 9.10 -42.86
CA ASN A 376 5.66 8.27 -43.81
C ASN A 376 4.71 7.26 -43.13
N GLY A 377 3.89 7.72 -42.19
CA GLY A 377 2.95 6.89 -41.43
C GLY A 377 3.56 6.00 -40.33
N SER A 378 4.88 6.05 -40.10
CA SER A 378 5.54 5.32 -39.01
C SER A 378 5.11 5.88 -37.65
N GLU A 379 4.68 5.02 -36.74
CA GLU A 379 4.32 5.37 -35.37
C GLU A 379 5.48 5.24 -34.38
N ILE A 380 6.53 4.47 -34.72
CA ILE A 380 7.71 4.28 -33.89
C ILE A 380 8.94 4.86 -34.60
N ILE A 381 9.30 6.07 -34.18
CA ILE A 381 10.44 6.79 -34.74
C ILE A 381 11.63 6.61 -33.78
N THR A 382 12.73 6.11 -34.32
CA THR A 382 14.02 5.96 -33.63
C THR A 382 14.97 7.03 -34.12
N ASP A 383 15.79 7.58 -33.24
CA ASP A 383 16.83 8.51 -33.65
C ASP A 383 18.01 7.82 -34.37
N ASN A 384 18.93 8.62 -34.90
CA ASN A 384 20.16 8.16 -35.53
C ASN A 384 21.29 7.88 -34.51
N SER A 385 20.97 7.58 -33.24
CA SER A 385 21.99 7.22 -32.26
C SER A 385 22.71 5.95 -32.69
N VAL A 386 24.02 5.86 -32.43
CA VAL A 386 24.81 4.64 -32.69
C VAL A 386 24.17 3.43 -31.99
N PHE A 387 23.61 3.64 -30.80
CA PHE A 387 22.94 2.59 -30.04
C PHE A 387 21.70 2.03 -30.76
N LEU A 388 20.75 2.86 -31.20
CA LEU A 388 19.58 2.33 -31.91
C LEU A 388 19.93 1.86 -33.32
N LYS A 389 20.67 2.68 -34.08
CA LYS A 389 20.95 2.42 -35.50
C LYS A 389 21.90 1.25 -35.70
N ASN A 390 23.06 1.25 -35.05
CA ASN A 390 24.13 0.28 -35.33
C ASN A 390 24.04 -0.91 -34.38
N ILE A 391 23.89 -0.65 -33.08
CA ILE A 391 23.99 -1.67 -32.04
C ILE A 391 22.71 -2.51 -31.97
N LEU A 392 21.55 -1.87 -31.86
CA LEU A 392 20.25 -2.56 -31.89
C LEU A 392 19.70 -2.78 -33.30
N LYS A 393 20.34 -2.19 -34.33
CA LYS A 393 20.02 -2.39 -35.75
C LYS A 393 18.62 -1.90 -36.16
N PHE A 394 18.11 -0.86 -35.51
CA PHE A 394 16.99 -0.06 -36.00
C PHE A 394 17.46 0.92 -37.07
N ASP A 395 18.10 0.38 -38.11
CA ASP A 395 18.63 1.12 -39.25
C ASP A 395 17.55 1.31 -40.34
N GLU A 396 17.94 1.83 -41.51
CA GLU A 396 17.05 2.09 -42.63
C GLU A 396 16.38 0.83 -43.21
N ASN A 397 16.90 -0.37 -42.92
CA ASN A 397 16.31 -1.65 -43.31
C ASN A 397 15.37 -2.22 -42.24
N SER A 398 15.24 -1.56 -41.09
CA SER A 398 14.22 -1.93 -40.10
C SER A 398 12.83 -1.73 -40.67
N GLN A 399 11.93 -2.67 -40.39
CA GLN A 399 10.56 -2.64 -40.90
C GLN A 399 9.60 -2.30 -39.77
N GLU A 400 8.74 -1.32 -40.02
CA GLU A 400 7.59 -1.04 -39.18
C GLU A 400 6.31 -1.54 -39.84
N ILE A 401 5.55 -2.34 -39.10
CA ILE A 401 4.19 -2.71 -39.42
C ILE A 401 3.30 -1.76 -38.62
N GLY A 402 2.66 -0.81 -39.31
CA GLY A 402 1.82 0.22 -38.69
C GLY A 402 0.63 -0.34 -37.92
N GLY A 403 0.18 0.41 -36.91
CA GLY A 403 -1.01 0.11 -36.15
C GLY A 403 -2.26 0.27 -37.01
N THR A 404 -3.36 -0.36 -36.60
CA THR A 404 -4.61 -0.28 -37.34
C THR A 404 -5.79 -0.07 -36.41
N ASN A 405 -6.80 0.66 -36.87
CA ASN A 405 -8.06 0.82 -36.15
C ASN A 405 -8.98 -0.39 -36.39
N ALA A 406 -9.82 -0.69 -35.39
CA ALA A 406 -10.93 -1.61 -35.54
C ALA A 406 -12.04 -0.92 -36.35
N THR A 407 -12.60 -1.61 -37.34
CA THR A 407 -13.69 -1.11 -38.20
C THR A 407 -14.85 -2.09 -38.12
N PHE A 408 -16.06 -1.57 -37.85
CA PHE A 408 -17.25 -2.37 -37.60
C PHE A 408 -18.53 -1.57 -37.87
N THR A 409 -19.64 -2.28 -38.06
CA THR A 409 -20.97 -1.68 -38.20
C THR A 409 -21.81 -1.96 -36.96
N ILE A 410 -22.30 -0.90 -36.32
CA ILE A 410 -23.15 -0.95 -35.13
C ILE A 410 -24.49 -0.32 -35.43
N ASN A 411 -25.58 -1.07 -35.26
CA ASN A 411 -26.95 -0.65 -35.60
C ASN A 411 -27.07 -0.02 -37.01
N GLY A 412 -26.32 -0.54 -37.98
CA GLY A 412 -26.29 -0.05 -39.36
C GLY A 412 -25.35 1.14 -39.62
N LEU A 413 -24.66 1.67 -38.60
CA LEU A 413 -23.66 2.72 -38.75
C LEU A 413 -22.25 2.12 -38.80
N GLU A 414 -21.55 2.31 -39.93
CA GLU A 414 -20.13 1.98 -40.05
C GLU A 414 -19.29 3.00 -39.26
N THR A 415 -18.36 2.51 -38.44
CA THR A 415 -17.50 3.35 -37.61
C THR A 415 -16.18 2.64 -37.31
N GLN A 416 -15.25 3.36 -36.66
CA GLN A 416 -13.94 2.85 -36.29
C GLN A 416 -13.52 3.24 -34.87
N ARG A 417 -12.64 2.45 -34.26
CA ARG A 417 -12.04 2.73 -32.94
C ARG A 417 -10.57 2.32 -32.92
N ASN A 418 -9.74 3.05 -32.18
CA ASN A 418 -8.34 2.69 -31.97
C ASN A 418 -8.18 1.41 -31.15
N SER A 419 -9.18 1.01 -30.37
CA SER A 419 -9.15 -0.22 -29.57
C SER A 419 -10.25 -1.19 -29.94
N ASN A 420 -9.95 -2.49 -29.80
CA ASN A 420 -10.94 -3.57 -29.87
C ASN A 420 -11.92 -3.54 -28.68
N THR A 421 -11.58 -2.84 -27.61
CA THR A 421 -12.49 -2.59 -26.48
C THR A 421 -12.82 -1.10 -26.40
N PHE A 422 -14.11 -0.76 -26.45
CA PHE A 422 -14.56 0.62 -26.47
C PHE A 422 -15.92 0.78 -25.80
N THR A 423 -16.20 1.97 -25.27
CA THR A 423 -17.45 2.27 -24.57
C THR A 423 -18.33 3.23 -25.37
N ILE A 424 -19.62 2.89 -25.50
CA ILE A 424 -20.65 3.75 -26.10
C ILE A 424 -21.88 3.73 -25.18
N ASN A 425 -22.37 4.89 -24.75
CA ASN A 425 -23.57 5.04 -23.92
C ASN A 425 -23.58 4.16 -22.65
N GLY A 426 -22.42 4.00 -21.99
CA GLY A 426 -22.29 3.17 -20.79
C GLY A 426 -22.13 1.67 -21.04
N VAL A 427 -22.06 1.23 -22.30
CA VAL A 427 -21.83 -0.16 -22.68
C VAL A 427 -20.41 -0.29 -23.24
N THR A 428 -19.60 -1.14 -22.62
CA THR A 428 -18.25 -1.46 -23.07
C THR A 428 -18.29 -2.73 -23.91
N TYR A 429 -18.04 -2.57 -25.21
CA TYR A 429 -17.97 -3.64 -26.20
C TYR A 429 -16.53 -4.13 -26.33
N THR A 430 -16.36 -5.42 -26.58
CA THR A 430 -15.08 -6.03 -26.93
C THR A 430 -15.25 -6.86 -28.19
N LEU A 431 -14.58 -6.45 -29.26
CA LEU A 431 -14.49 -7.18 -30.52
C LEU A 431 -13.37 -8.20 -30.44
N LYS A 432 -13.65 -9.45 -30.81
CA LYS A 432 -12.70 -10.56 -30.68
C LYS A 432 -12.24 -11.11 -32.02
N GLN A 433 -13.10 -11.08 -33.03
CA GLN A 433 -12.82 -11.67 -34.35
C GLN A 433 -13.46 -10.84 -35.47
N VAL A 434 -12.87 -10.91 -36.66
CA VAL A 434 -13.46 -10.38 -37.88
C VAL A 434 -14.56 -11.31 -38.41
N PHE A 435 -15.65 -10.75 -38.89
CA PHE A 435 -16.76 -11.50 -39.48
C PHE A 435 -17.60 -10.63 -40.40
N ASN A 436 -18.33 -11.26 -41.32
CA ASN A 436 -19.15 -10.60 -42.33
C ASN A 436 -18.35 -9.58 -43.16
N VAL A 437 -17.16 -9.98 -43.60
CA VAL A 437 -16.28 -9.12 -44.41
C VAL A 437 -16.61 -9.34 -45.89
N PRO A 438 -16.79 -8.28 -46.71
CA PRO A 438 -16.98 -8.44 -48.16
C PRO A 438 -15.83 -9.23 -48.80
N ASP A 439 -16.15 -10.21 -49.65
CA ASP A 439 -15.16 -11.00 -50.37
C ASP A 439 -14.59 -10.19 -51.55
N PRO A 440 -13.28 -9.88 -51.57
CA PRO A 440 -12.67 -9.12 -52.66
C PRO A 440 -12.69 -9.88 -54.00
N ASN A 441 -12.83 -11.21 -53.98
CA ASN A 441 -12.79 -12.05 -55.18
C ASN A 441 -14.18 -12.44 -55.70
N ASN A 442 -15.26 -12.08 -55.00
CA ASN A 442 -16.62 -12.42 -55.37
C ASN A 442 -17.58 -11.28 -55.05
N SER A 443 -18.10 -10.61 -56.08
CA SER A 443 -19.06 -9.53 -55.92
C SER A 443 -20.36 -10.03 -55.28
N GLY A 444 -20.59 -9.66 -54.03
CA GLY A 444 -21.72 -10.13 -53.20
C GLY A 444 -21.40 -11.31 -52.29
N GLY A 445 -20.18 -11.86 -52.35
CA GLY A 445 -19.66 -12.85 -51.42
C GLY A 445 -19.29 -12.24 -50.06
N VAL A 446 -19.38 -13.04 -49.01
CA VAL A 446 -19.04 -12.65 -47.63
C VAL A 446 -18.10 -13.68 -47.03
N LEU A 447 -16.93 -13.25 -46.57
CA LEU A 447 -15.97 -14.05 -45.82
C LEU A 447 -16.40 -14.15 -44.36
N ASN A 448 -16.28 -15.35 -43.79
CA ASN A 448 -16.69 -15.70 -42.43
C ASN A 448 -18.12 -15.22 -42.12
N PRO A 449 -19.14 -15.77 -42.81
CA PRO A 449 -20.53 -15.38 -42.62
C PRO A 449 -21.02 -15.82 -41.24
N VAL A 450 -21.50 -14.85 -40.47
CA VAL A 450 -22.02 -15.05 -39.10
C VAL A 450 -23.31 -14.25 -38.98
N ASN A 451 -24.31 -14.77 -38.26
CA ASN A 451 -25.49 -13.98 -37.92
C ASN A 451 -25.07 -12.71 -37.15
N PRO A 452 -25.63 -11.53 -37.44
CA PRO A 452 -25.34 -10.31 -36.69
C PRO A 452 -25.41 -10.53 -35.18
N VAL A 453 -24.40 -10.03 -34.46
CA VAL A 453 -24.28 -10.27 -33.03
C VAL A 453 -25.14 -9.25 -32.28
N THR A 454 -26.17 -9.71 -31.59
CA THR A 454 -27.08 -8.88 -30.80
C THR A 454 -26.68 -8.94 -29.34
N LEU A 455 -26.62 -7.79 -28.68
CA LEU A 455 -26.26 -7.61 -27.29
C LEU A 455 -27.47 -7.03 -26.54
N SER A 456 -28.10 -7.84 -25.70
CA SER A 456 -29.29 -7.47 -24.93
C SER A 456 -28.92 -7.05 -23.52
N ILE A 457 -29.29 -5.82 -23.13
CA ILE A 457 -28.97 -5.25 -21.82
C ILE A 457 -30.20 -5.29 -20.92
N SER A 458 -30.09 -5.92 -19.76
CA SER A 458 -31.16 -6.03 -18.76
C SER A 458 -30.68 -5.65 -17.36
N ASN A 459 -31.62 -5.47 -16.42
CA ASN A 459 -31.27 -5.42 -15.00
C ASN A 459 -30.80 -6.81 -14.55
N ASP A 460 -29.72 -6.86 -13.78
CA ASP A 460 -29.29 -8.10 -13.11
C ASP A 460 -29.94 -8.16 -11.71
N ILE A 461 -31.13 -8.76 -11.65
CA ILE A 461 -31.91 -8.86 -10.42
C ILE A 461 -31.26 -9.80 -9.41
N ASP A 462 -30.60 -10.86 -9.86
CA ASP A 462 -30.02 -11.87 -8.98
C ASP A 462 -28.80 -11.33 -8.25
N THR A 463 -27.93 -10.56 -8.92
CA THR A 463 -26.81 -9.91 -8.26
C THR A 463 -27.28 -8.89 -7.23
N VAL A 464 -28.28 -8.06 -7.56
CA VAL A 464 -28.82 -7.07 -6.60
C VAL A 464 -29.49 -7.75 -5.41
N PHE A 465 -30.22 -8.85 -5.64
CA PHE A 465 -30.80 -9.68 -4.58
C PHE A 465 -29.70 -10.22 -3.65
N ASN A 466 -28.61 -10.76 -4.20
CA ASN A 466 -27.49 -11.28 -3.42
C ASN A 466 -26.78 -10.20 -2.60
N ASN A 467 -26.65 -8.98 -3.13
CA ASN A 467 -26.09 -7.84 -2.40
C ASN A 467 -26.95 -7.50 -1.17
N ILE A 468 -28.27 -7.45 -1.33
CA ILE A 468 -29.22 -7.21 -0.22
C ILE A 468 -29.19 -8.37 0.79
N LYS A 469 -29.13 -9.62 0.31
CA LYS A 469 -29.02 -10.81 1.16
C LYS A 469 -27.76 -10.78 2.02
N SER A 470 -26.61 -10.45 1.43
CA SER A 470 -25.35 -10.28 2.15
C SER A 470 -25.44 -9.23 3.25
N PHE A 471 -26.11 -8.09 2.99
CA PHE A 471 -26.39 -7.09 4.03
C PHE A 471 -27.20 -7.66 5.18
N VAL A 472 -28.27 -8.42 4.89
CA VAL A 472 -29.12 -9.06 5.90
C VAL A 472 -28.33 -10.07 6.73
N ASP A 473 -27.49 -10.89 6.11
CA ASP A 473 -26.68 -11.91 6.79
C ASP A 473 -25.65 -11.26 7.74
N LYS A 474 -24.99 -10.18 7.29
CA LYS A 474 -24.06 -9.40 8.12
C LYS A 474 -24.77 -8.70 9.27
N TYR A 475 -25.95 -8.14 9.03
CA TYR A 475 -26.80 -7.59 10.10
C TYR A 475 -27.15 -8.70 11.11
N ASN A 476 -27.62 -9.85 10.66
CA ASN A 476 -28.01 -10.96 11.53
C ASN A 476 -26.85 -11.49 12.38
N THR A 477 -25.64 -11.54 11.82
CA THR A 477 -24.42 -11.93 12.53
C THR A 477 -24.06 -10.92 13.63
N LEU A 478 -24.18 -9.62 13.35
CA LEU A 478 -23.98 -8.56 14.33
C LEU A 478 -24.99 -8.68 15.49
N ILE A 479 -26.27 -8.82 15.16
CA ILE A 479 -27.35 -8.98 16.14
C ILE A 479 -27.14 -10.21 17.01
N ASP A 480 -26.78 -11.34 16.39
CA ASP A 480 -26.49 -12.60 17.11
C ASP A 480 -25.35 -12.42 18.12
N THR A 481 -24.25 -11.81 17.68
CA THR A 481 -23.07 -11.61 18.52
C THR A 481 -23.35 -10.71 19.72
N ILE A 482 -24.04 -9.59 19.50
CA ILE A 482 -24.41 -8.67 20.58
C ILE A 482 -25.42 -9.34 21.54
N ASN A 483 -26.44 -10.03 21.02
CA ASN A 483 -27.42 -10.72 21.85
C ASN A 483 -26.78 -11.82 22.70
N LYS A 484 -25.86 -12.61 22.14
CA LYS A 484 -25.09 -13.61 22.91
C LYS A 484 -24.38 -12.96 24.09
N LYS A 485 -23.64 -11.87 23.88
CA LYS A 485 -22.94 -11.15 24.96
C LYS A 485 -23.90 -10.54 26.01
N LEU A 486 -25.09 -10.12 25.59
CA LEU A 486 -26.12 -9.56 26.49
C LEU A 486 -26.86 -10.61 27.32
N THR A 487 -26.97 -11.85 26.82
CA THR A 487 -27.77 -12.93 27.43
C THR A 487 -26.94 -14.01 28.10
N GLU A 488 -25.62 -14.00 27.90
CA GLU A 488 -24.68 -14.95 28.46
C GLU A 488 -24.87 -15.12 29.99
N GLU A 489 -24.75 -16.36 30.46
CA GLU A 489 -24.87 -16.66 31.88
C GLU A 489 -23.71 -16.06 32.67
N ARG A 490 -23.99 -15.50 33.86
CA ARG A 490 -22.94 -14.92 34.71
C ARG A 490 -22.66 -15.85 35.88
N TYR A 491 -21.54 -16.55 35.83
CA TYR A 491 -21.07 -17.40 36.92
C TYR A 491 -20.37 -16.58 38.01
N ARG A 492 -21.13 -16.11 39.00
CA ARG A 492 -20.62 -15.20 40.06
C ARG A 492 -19.56 -15.84 40.96
N ASP A 493 -19.60 -17.16 41.11
CA ASP A 493 -18.67 -17.92 41.95
C ASP A 493 -17.28 -18.08 41.32
N TYR A 494 -17.16 -17.82 40.02
CA TYR A 494 -15.91 -17.88 39.28
C TYR A 494 -15.31 -16.48 39.16
N GLN A 495 -14.42 -16.13 40.10
CA GLN A 495 -13.61 -14.91 40.03
C GLN A 495 -12.30 -15.18 39.28
N PRO A 496 -11.62 -14.18 38.70
CA PRO A 496 -10.30 -14.38 38.10
C PRO A 496 -9.34 -15.07 39.07
N LEU A 497 -8.53 -16.00 38.57
CA LEU A 497 -7.59 -16.74 39.42
C LEU A 497 -6.54 -15.80 39.99
N THR A 498 -6.26 -15.96 41.29
CA THR A 498 -5.06 -15.36 41.90
C THR A 498 -3.80 -16.11 41.45
N ASP A 499 -2.64 -15.49 41.66
CA ASP A 499 -1.35 -16.11 41.30
C ASP A 499 -1.18 -17.47 42.01
N ASP A 500 -1.48 -17.52 43.32
CA ASP A 500 -1.43 -18.76 44.13
C ASP A 500 -2.44 -19.83 43.67
N GLN A 501 -3.63 -19.43 43.21
CA GLN A 501 -4.64 -20.37 42.69
C GLN A 501 -4.23 -20.93 41.32
N ARG A 502 -3.54 -20.13 40.50
CA ARG A 502 -3.06 -20.54 39.18
C ARG A 502 -2.02 -21.65 39.31
N GLU A 503 -1.10 -21.53 40.27
CA GLU A 503 -0.06 -22.55 40.53
C GLU A 503 -0.63 -23.92 40.98
N GLN A 504 -1.86 -23.94 41.52
CA GLN A 504 -2.51 -25.15 42.01
C GLN A 504 -3.36 -25.86 40.96
N LEU A 505 -3.60 -25.25 39.80
CA LEU A 505 -4.49 -25.76 38.75
C LEU A 505 -3.70 -26.16 37.50
N SER A 506 -4.14 -27.22 36.81
CA SER A 506 -3.61 -27.55 35.48
C SER A 506 -4.07 -26.52 34.43
N ASP A 507 -3.31 -26.36 33.34
CA ASP A 507 -3.61 -25.41 32.26
C ASP A 507 -5.06 -25.51 31.75
N LYS A 508 -5.56 -26.74 31.55
CA LYS A 508 -6.95 -26.97 31.10
C LYS A 508 -7.99 -26.54 32.14
N GLN A 509 -7.71 -26.72 33.43
CA GLN A 509 -8.58 -26.24 34.50
C GLN A 509 -8.56 -24.71 34.58
N GLN A 510 -7.40 -24.09 34.40
CA GLN A 510 -7.25 -22.63 34.35
C GLN A 510 -8.06 -22.05 33.19
N GLU A 511 -7.97 -22.64 31.99
CA GLU A 511 -8.70 -22.20 30.80
C GLU A 511 -10.22 -22.25 31.02
N GLN A 512 -10.75 -23.38 31.50
CA GLN A 512 -12.18 -23.54 31.80
C GLN A 512 -12.66 -22.58 32.91
N TRP A 513 -11.80 -22.30 33.89
CA TRP A 513 -12.11 -21.34 34.94
C TRP A 513 -12.16 -19.92 34.40
N GLU A 514 -11.18 -19.52 33.60
CA GLU A 514 -11.17 -18.21 32.95
C GLU A 514 -12.35 -18.01 32.01
N GLU A 515 -12.74 -19.04 31.25
CA GLU A 515 -13.92 -19.01 30.39
C GLU A 515 -15.18 -18.68 31.20
N LYS A 516 -15.40 -19.40 32.32
CA LYS A 516 -16.52 -19.12 33.23
C LYS A 516 -16.43 -17.75 33.90
N ALA A 517 -15.22 -17.31 34.26
CA ALA A 517 -14.99 -16.02 34.89
C ALA A 517 -15.20 -14.82 33.93
N LYS A 518 -14.91 -15.01 32.64
CA LYS A 518 -15.17 -14.05 31.55
C LYS A 518 -16.65 -14.02 31.14
N SER A 519 -17.38 -15.09 31.41
CA SER A 519 -18.77 -15.23 30.97
C SER A 519 -19.71 -14.18 31.58
N GLY A 520 -20.58 -13.59 30.75
CA GLY A 520 -21.62 -12.68 31.20
C GLY A 520 -21.09 -11.33 31.73
N LEU A 521 -19.90 -10.88 31.32
CA LEU A 521 -19.34 -9.56 31.68
C LEU A 521 -20.16 -8.38 31.13
N LEU A 522 -20.82 -8.58 29.98
CA LEU A 522 -21.68 -7.59 29.34
C LEU A 522 -23.17 -7.95 29.43
N LYS A 523 -23.53 -8.87 30.34
CA LYS A 523 -24.91 -9.29 30.53
C LYS A 523 -25.79 -8.08 30.89
N GLY A 524 -26.84 -7.84 30.12
CA GLY A 524 -27.76 -6.72 30.33
C GLY A 524 -27.12 -5.33 30.15
N ASP A 525 -26.02 -5.22 29.40
CA ASP A 525 -25.38 -3.92 29.17
C ASP A 525 -26.35 -2.90 28.51
N SER A 526 -26.40 -1.71 29.09
CA SER A 526 -27.32 -0.65 28.68
C SER A 526 -26.99 -0.02 27.32
N ILE A 527 -25.70 0.08 26.95
CA ILE A 527 -25.27 0.67 25.67
C ILE A 527 -25.66 -0.28 24.54
N LEU A 528 -25.33 -1.56 24.69
CA LEU A 528 -25.59 -2.58 23.69
C LEU A 528 -27.08 -2.90 23.53
N SER A 529 -27.85 -2.98 24.62
CA SER A 529 -29.31 -3.17 24.55
C SER A 529 -30.02 -1.97 23.91
N SER A 530 -29.57 -0.74 24.23
CA SER A 530 -30.06 0.48 23.58
C SER A 530 -29.73 0.49 22.08
N ALA A 531 -28.53 0.07 21.70
CA ALA A 531 -28.11 -0.06 20.31
C ALA A 531 -29.03 -0.96 19.50
N LEU A 532 -29.30 -2.18 20.00
CA LEU A 532 -30.21 -3.13 19.36
C LEU A 532 -31.61 -2.56 19.19
N THR A 533 -32.13 -1.88 20.22
CA THR A 533 -33.45 -1.26 20.21
C THR A 533 -33.54 -0.13 19.18
N GLN A 534 -32.53 0.73 19.12
CA GLN A 534 -32.45 1.84 18.17
C GLN A 534 -32.36 1.33 16.72
N MET A 535 -31.46 0.37 16.45
CA MET A 535 -31.35 -0.24 15.13
C MET A 535 -32.67 -0.88 14.69
N ARG A 536 -33.33 -1.64 15.56
CA ARG A 536 -34.62 -2.25 15.27
C ARG A 536 -35.69 -1.19 14.96
N THR A 537 -35.75 -0.13 15.75
CA THR A 537 -36.71 0.97 15.54
C THR A 537 -36.54 1.62 14.18
N LEU A 538 -35.29 1.87 13.75
CA LEU A 538 -35.00 2.50 12.46
C LEU A 538 -35.42 1.66 11.25
N LEU A 539 -35.40 0.32 11.36
CA LEU A 539 -35.81 -0.60 10.29
C LEU A 539 -37.32 -0.61 10.06
N TYR A 540 -38.12 -0.31 11.09
CA TYR A 540 -39.59 -0.24 11.00
C TYR A 540 -40.12 1.13 10.56
N GLN A 541 -39.33 2.18 10.72
CA GLN A 541 -39.77 3.53 10.38
C GLN A 541 -39.91 3.68 8.86
N PRO A 542 -41.09 4.11 8.35
CA PRO A 542 -41.26 4.35 6.92
C PRO A 542 -40.31 5.44 6.41
N ILE A 543 -39.94 5.33 5.15
CA ILE A 543 -39.12 6.32 4.46
C ILE A 543 -40.03 7.32 3.78
N GLN A 544 -39.97 8.56 4.25
CA GLN A 544 -40.71 9.70 3.73
C GLN A 544 -39.80 10.48 2.77
N ASN A 545 -39.62 9.94 1.56
CA ASN A 545 -38.80 10.56 0.52
C ASN A 545 -39.53 10.47 -0.82
N SER A 546 -39.60 11.57 -1.56
CA SER A 546 -40.32 11.65 -2.85
C SER A 546 -39.75 10.71 -3.92
N SER A 547 -38.48 10.28 -3.78
CA SER A 547 -37.83 9.31 -4.66
C SER A 547 -38.10 7.85 -4.28
N VAL A 548 -38.89 7.60 -3.23
CA VAL A 548 -39.29 6.25 -2.80
C VAL A 548 -40.80 6.14 -2.95
N SER A 549 -41.26 5.17 -3.75
CA SER A 549 -42.68 4.87 -3.87
C SER A 549 -43.29 4.50 -2.52
N SER A 550 -44.51 4.99 -2.25
CA SER A 550 -45.25 4.64 -1.02
C SER A 550 -45.49 3.13 -0.87
N LYS A 551 -45.49 2.39 -2.00
CA LYS A 551 -45.57 0.92 -2.04
C LYS A 551 -44.35 0.22 -1.43
N TYR A 552 -43.18 0.88 -1.41
CA TYR A 552 -41.89 0.31 -0.99
C TYR A 552 -41.17 1.22 0.02
N SER A 553 -41.94 1.88 0.89
CA SER A 553 -41.42 2.79 1.92
C SER A 553 -40.94 2.09 3.19
N GLN A 554 -41.13 0.77 3.31
CA GLN A 554 -40.69 -0.05 4.46
C GLN A 554 -40.09 -1.39 4.02
N LEU A 555 -39.15 -1.93 4.81
CA LEU A 555 -38.49 -3.22 4.56
C LEU A 555 -39.47 -4.38 4.39
N ALA A 556 -40.50 -4.44 5.25
CA ALA A 556 -41.51 -5.49 5.21
C ALA A 556 -42.26 -5.53 3.87
N GLN A 557 -42.43 -4.37 3.22
CA GLN A 557 -43.12 -4.25 1.93
C GLN A 557 -42.30 -4.82 0.77
N ILE A 558 -40.97 -4.87 0.89
CA ILE A 558 -40.09 -5.54 -0.07
C ILE A 558 -39.75 -6.98 0.34
N GLY A 559 -40.43 -7.54 1.34
CA GLY A 559 -40.24 -8.92 1.77
C GLY A 559 -39.13 -9.13 2.81
N ILE A 560 -38.61 -8.08 3.46
CA ILE A 560 -37.63 -8.23 4.55
C ILE A 560 -38.33 -7.92 5.88
N THR A 561 -38.55 -8.95 6.70
CA THR A 561 -39.24 -8.83 8.00
C THR A 561 -38.33 -9.23 9.14
N THR A 562 -38.72 -8.99 10.39
CA THR A 562 -38.03 -9.58 11.54
C THR A 562 -38.50 -11.00 11.79
N SER A 563 -37.65 -11.82 12.42
CA SER A 563 -38.01 -13.18 12.86
C SER A 563 -39.16 -13.12 13.87
N PRO A 564 -40.18 -13.99 13.74
CA PRO A 564 -41.26 -14.10 14.72
C PRO A 564 -40.78 -14.69 16.05
N ASN A 565 -39.63 -15.35 16.07
CA ASN A 565 -39.07 -15.92 17.29
C ASN A 565 -38.43 -14.82 18.15
N PHE A 566 -39.00 -14.59 19.33
CA PHE A 566 -38.48 -13.60 20.29
C PHE A 566 -37.02 -13.85 20.68
N LEU A 567 -36.61 -15.12 20.74
CA LEU A 567 -35.23 -15.51 21.08
C LEU A 567 -34.21 -15.11 20.01
N ASP A 568 -34.64 -14.85 18.78
CA ASP A 568 -33.76 -14.40 17.70
C ASP A 568 -33.37 -12.91 17.86
N GLY A 569 -33.95 -12.20 18.83
CA GLY A 569 -33.48 -10.89 19.24
C GLY A 569 -33.48 -9.84 18.11
N GLY A 570 -34.41 -9.97 17.15
CA GLY A 570 -34.60 -9.01 16.06
C GLY A 570 -33.81 -9.29 14.78
N LYS A 571 -33.34 -10.52 14.55
CA LYS A 571 -32.83 -10.96 13.24
C LYS A 571 -33.87 -10.73 12.13
N LEU A 572 -33.38 -10.46 10.92
CA LEU A 572 -34.16 -10.29 9.71
C LEU A 572 -34.29 -11.61 8.92
N VAL A 573 -35.41 -11.75 8.23
CA VAL A 573 -35.76 -12.88 7.36
C VAL A 573 -36.20 -12.32 6.00
N ILE A 574 -35.78 -12.99 4.92
CA ILE A 574 -36.06 -12.58 3.54
C ILE A 574 -37.10 -13.51 2.93
N ASP A 575 -38.18 -12.93 2.41
CA ASP A 575 -39.08 -13.54 1.43
C ASP A 575 -38.51 -13.28 0.03
N GLU A 576 -37.79 -14.27 -0.51
CA GLU A 576 -37.03 -14.10 -1.76
C GLU A 576 -37.95 -13.73 -2.94
N ALA A 577 -39.15 -14.32 -2.99
CA ALA A 577 -40.11 -14.05 -4.06
C ALA A 577 -40.61 -12.60 -4.04
N LYS A 578 -40.94 -12.08 -2.85
CA LYS A 578 -41.34 -10.67 -2.72
C LYS A 578 -40.21 -9.69 -3.02
N LEU A 579 -38.99 -10.00 -2.57
CA LEU A 579 -37.84 -9.14 -2.82
C LEU A 579 -37.50 -9.08 -4.32
N LYS A 580 -37.44 -10.22 -5.01
CA LYS A 580 -37.22 -10.26 -6.46
C LYS A 580 -38.32 -9.54 -7.23
N LYS A 581 -39.58 -9.67 -6.80
CA LYS A 581 -40.70 -8.92 -7.38
C LYS A 581 -40.54 -7.41 -7.20
N ALA A 582 -40.18 -6.94 -6.02
CA ALA A 582 -39.96 -5.51 -5.77
C ALA A 582 -38.81 -4.95 -6.63
N LEU A 583 -37.72 -5.70 -6.77
CA LEU A 583 -36.57 -5.36 -7.61
C LEU A 583 -36.92 -5.31 -9.11
N THR A 584 -37.92 -6.10 -9.54
CA THR A 584 -38.40 -6.11 -10.92
C THR A 584 -39.37 -4.95 -11.18
N ASP A 585 -40.33 -4.75 -10.28
CA ASP A 585 -41.39 -3.74 -10.41
C ASP A 585 -40.86 -2.30 -10.31
N ASP A 586 -39.98 -2.01 -9.33
CA ASP A 586 -39.43 -0.68 -9.10
C ASP A 586 -38.03 -0.73 -8.46
N PRO A 587 -36.99 -1.05 -9.26
CA PRO A 587 -35.61 -1.12 -8.76
C PRO A 587 -35.11 0.22 -8.19
N SER A 588 -35.63 1.35 -8.68
CA SER A 588 -35.22 2.68 -8.22
C SER A 588 -35.70 2.96 -6.81
N SER A 589 -36.95 2.61 -6.49
CA SER A 589 -37.44 2.75 -5.11
C SER A 589 -36.68 1.85 -4.14
N VAL A 590 -36.35 0.61 -4.51
CA VAL A 590 -35.56 -0.28 -3.65
C VAL A 590 -34.16 0.27 -3.42
N GLU A 591 -33.47 0.76 -4.45
CA GLU A 591 -32.19 1.46 -4.31
C GLU A 591 -32.30 2.64 -3.33
N LYS A 592 -33.30 3.51 -3.53
CA LYS A 592 -33.48 4.71 -2.71
C LYS A 592 -33.89 4.36 -1.28
N MET A 593 -34.53 3.21 -1.05
CA MET A 593 -34.82 2.71 0.30
C MET A 593 -33.55 2.58 1.15
N PHE A 594 -32.43 2.20 0.55
CA PHE A 594 -31.15 2.10 1.25
C PHE A 594 -30.30 3.37 1.13
N THR A 595 -30.26 3.97 -0.06
CA THR A 595 -29.28 5.01 -0.43
C THR A 595 -29.76 6.45 -0.23
N ALA A 596 -31.07 6.68 -0.07
CA ALA A 596 -31.63 8.04 -0.06
C ALA A 596 -30.93 8.95 0.95
N THR A 597 -30.68 10.17 0.52
CA THR A 597 -30.17 11.25 1.37
C THR A 597 -31.33 12.19 1.71
N GLY A 598 -31.19 12.90 2.82
CA GLY A 598 -32.19 13.85 3.27
C GLY A 598 -31.78 14.52 4.58
N ASP A 599 -32.40 15.66 4.87
CA ASP A 599 -32.07 16.48 6.04
C ASP A 599 -32.61 15.90 7.35
N SER A 600 -33.69 15.11 7.27
CA SER A 600 -34.34 14.48 8.42
C SER A 600 -34.10 12.96 8.43
N THR A 601 -34.16 12.34 9.61
CA THR A 601 -34.03 10.87 9.70
C THR A 601 -35.10 10.14 8.90
N SER A 602 -36.34 10.64 8.84
CA SER A 602 -37.43 10.03 8.07
C SER A 602 -37.24 10.15 6.55
N SER A 603 -36.52 11.15 6.06
CA SER A 603 -36.22 11.30 4.63
C SER A 603 -34.96 10.58 4.17
N GLN A 604 -34.12 10.13 5.10
CA GLN A 604 -32.92 9.33 4.81
C GLN A 604 -33.25 7.86 4.57
N GLY A 605 -32.43 7.21 3.73
CA GLY A 605 -32.43 5.77 3.48
C GLY A 605 -31.82 4.98 4.65
N LEU A 606 -32.09 3.67 4.67
CA LEU A 606 -31.73 2.79 5.78
C LEU A 606 -30.24 2.73 6.05
N ALA A 607 -29.40 2.71 5.01
CA ALA A 607 -27.96 2.63 5.19
C ALA A 607 -27.40 3.89 5.88
N GLN A 608 -27.99 5.07 5.61
CA GLN A 608 -27.63 6.32 6.28
C GLN A 608 -28.10 6.31 7.74
N ARG A 609 -29.37 5.92 7.98
CA ARG A 609 -29.96 5.84 9.33
C ARG A 609 -29.15 4.90 10.24
N LEU A 610 -28.89 3.69 9.77
CA LEU A 610 -28.15 2.67 10.51
C LEU A 610 -26.69 3.12 10.73
N SER A 611 -26.07 3.74 9.74
CA SER A 611 -24.69 4.23 9.88
C SER A 611 -24.58 5.28 10.97
N LYS A 612 -25.55 6.21 11.07
CA LYS A 612 -25.59 7.19 12.15
C LYS A 612 -25.77 6.53 13.51
N ALA A 613 -26.71 5.58 13.64
CA ALA A 613 -26.95 4.86 14.89
C ALA A 613 -25.72 4.05 15.34
N VAL A 614 -25.11 3.30 14.41
CA VAL A 614 -23.88 2.53 14.67
C VAL A 614 -22.75 3.45 15.12
N SER A 615 -22.53 4.59 14.45
CA SER A 615 -21.53 5.57 14.88
C SER A 615 -21.79 6.13 16.27
N THR A 616 -23.05 6.40 16.64
CA THR A 616 -23.41 6.83 18.00
C THR A 616 -23.03 5.78 19.02
N VAL A 617 -23.36 4.51 18.77
CA VAL A 617 -23.05 3.39 19.67
C VAL A 617 -21.54 3.21 19.78
N MET A 618 -20.81 3.26 18.66
CA MET A 618 -19.35 3.15 18.66
C MET A 618 -18.69 4.25 19.48
N ASN A 619 -19.20 5.49 19.41
CA ASN A 619 -18.72 6.58 20.25
C ASN A 619 -18.97 6.32 21.74
N GLN A 620 -20.17 5.84 22.10
CA GLN A 620 -20.48 5.47 23.49
C GLN A 620 -19.58 4.34 24.00
N VAL A 621 -19.31 3.33 23.17
CA VAL A 621 -18.39 2.24 23.49
C VAL A 621 -16.96 2.76 23.63
N LYS A 622 -16.52 3.70 22.77
CA LYS A 622 -15.21 4.36 22.85
C LYS A 622 -15.09 5.19 24.13
N ASP A 623 -16.11 5.93 24.55
CA ASP A 623 -16.10 6.68 25.81
C ASP A 623 -16.03 5.75 27.04
N LYS A 624 -16.58 4.54 26.91
CA LYS A 624 -16.54 3.50 27.94
C LYS A 624 -15.20 2.78 28.02
N ALA A 625 -14.66 2.31 26.89
CA ALA A 625 -13.56 1.34 26.83
C ALA A 625 -12.32 1.80 26.01
N GLY A 626 -12.40 2.95 25.33
CA GLY A 626 -11.34 3.49 24.48
C GLY A 626 -11.07 2.66 23.23
N SER A 627 -10.17 3.15 22.38
CA SER A 627 -9.57 2.41 21.25
C SER A 627 -8.24 1.75 21.66
N ALA A 628 -7.66 0.95 20.78
CA ALA A 628 -6.32 0.36 20.97
C ALA A 628 -5.22 1.40 21.24
N THR A 629 -5.36 2.61 20.67
CA THR A 629 -4.42 3.73 20.83
C THR A 629 -4.78 4.70 21.97
N SER A 630 -5.90 4.46 22.67
CA SER A 630 -6.35 5.35 23.73
C SER A 630 -5.55 5.13 25.02
N THR A 631 -5.16 6.23 25.66
CA THR A 631 -4.58 6.23 27.01
C THR A 631 -5.69 6.05 28.06
N ASN A 632 -5.38 5.43 29.20
CA ASN A 632 -6.36 5.11 30.24
C ASN A 632 -7.15 6.33 30.77
N LYS A 633 -6.53 7.52 30.77
CA LYS A 633 -7.19 8.76 31.21
C LYS A 633 -8.32 9.24 30.29
N GLN A 634 -8.40 8.72 29.06
CA GLN A 634 -9.35 9.18 28.05
C GLN A 634 -10.72 8.50 28.11
N PHE A 635 -10.88 7.37 28.84
CA PHE A 635 -12.13 6.60 28.85
C PHE A 635 -12.48 6.06 30.24
N SER A 636 -13.75 5.70 30.44
CA SER A 636 -14.32 5.42 31.77
C SER A 636 -13.69 4.21 32.48
N ILE A 637 -13.54 3.08 31.78
CA ILE A 637 -12.89 1.89 32.33
C ILE A 637 -11.40 2.16 32.59
N GLY A 638 -10.73 2.91 31.74
CA GLY A 638 -9.31 3.24 31.88
C GLY A 638 -9.03 4.04 33.15
N LYS A 639 -9.83 5.06 33.45
CA LYS A 639 -9.76 5.80 34.73
C LYS A 639 -9.98 4.87 35.93
N SER A 640 -10.87 3.89 35.81
CA SER A 640 -11.13 2.91 36.87
C SER A 640 -9.94 1.95 37.07
N LEU A 641 -9.27 1.56 35.97
CA LEU A 641 -8.05 0.75 36.00
C LEU A 641 -6.88 1.51 36.63
N ASP A 642 -6.69 2.78 36.29
CA ASP A 642 -5.65 3.62 36.91
C ASP A 642 -5.88 3.78 38.42
N ASN A 643 -7.12 4.06 38.83
CA ASN A 643 -7.47 4.16 40.25
C ASN A 643 -7.22 2.84 41.01
N LEU A 644 -7.59 1.70 40.43
CA LEU A 644 -7.30 0.38 41.02
C LEU A 644 -5.81 0.08 41.07
N ALA A 645 -5.05 0.47 40.05
CA ALA A 645 -3.60 0.30 40.05
C ALA A 645 -2.93 1.09 41.18
N THR A 646 -3.37 2.34 41.43
CA THR A 646 -2.92 3.13 42.58
C THR A 646 -3.30 2.46 43.91
N GLN A 647 -4.54 2.00 44.07
CA GLN A 647 -4.97 1.28 45.28
C GLN A 647 -4.16 0.00 45.53
N ILE A 648 -3.87 -0.76 44.47
CA ILE A 648 -3.02 -1.96 44.53
C ILE A 648 -1.60 -1.59 44.98
N LEU A 649 -1.03 -0.50 44.44
CA LEU A 649 0.31 -0.04 44.79
C LEU A 649 0.39 0.38 46.26
N ASP A 650 -0.57 1.19 46.73
CA ASP A 650 -0.63 1.65 48.12
C ASP A 650 -0.81 0.47 49.08
N PHE A 651 -1.63 -0.52 48.70
CA PHE A 651 -1.84 -1.71 49.51
C PHE A 651 -0.61 -2.62 49.53
N ASN A 652 0.10 -2.78 48.41
CA ASN A 652 1.38 -3.50 48.38
C ASN A 652 2.42 -2.84 49.31
N ASN A 653 2.50 -1.51 49.30
CA ASN A 653 3.38 -0.78 50.22
C ASN A 653 3.00 -1.06 51.68
N ARG A 654 1.70 -1.07 52.00
CA ARG A 654 1.18 -1.43 53.32
C ARG A 654 1.52 -2.88 53.69
N LEU A 655 1.37 -3.83 52.78
CA LEU A 655 1.72 -5.23 53.02
C LEU A 655 3.22 -5.38 53.33
N THR A 656 4.09 -4.69 52.60
CA THR A 656 5.53 -4.67 52.88
C THR A 656 5.83 -4.13 54.29
N GLN A 657 5.10 -3.11 54.75
CA GLN A 657 5.24 -2.60 56.13
C GLN A 657 4.77 -3.60 57.17
N ILE A 658 3.65 -4.28 56.92
CA ILE A 658 3.10 -5.32 57.81
C ILE A 658 4.06 -6.52 57.89
N GLU A 659 4.60 -6.97 56.76
CA GLU A 659 5.59 -8.04 56.68
C GLU A 659 6.85 -7.67 57.49
N ASN A 660 7.40 -6.47 57.29
CA ASN A 660 8.54 -5.98 58.07
C ASN A 660 8.23 -5.91 59.57
N ARG A 661 7.01 -5.54 59.95
CA ARG A 661 6.57 -5.53 61.34
C ARG A 661 6.55 -6.94 61.93
N TYR A 662 5.98 -7.92 61.21
CA TYR A 662 5.98 -9.32 61.67
C TYR A 662 7.41 -9.85 61.81
N TYR A 663 8.26 -9.65 60.80
CA TYR A 663 9.67 -10.03 60.90
C TYR A 663 10.37 -9.36 62.09
N SER A 664 10.09 -8.08 62.36
CA SER A 664 10.67 -7.39 63.51
C SER A 664 10.19 -7.96 64.85
N GLN A 665 8.90 -8.32 64.96
CA GLN A 665 8.32 -8.93 66.16
C GLN A 665 8.90 -10.34 66.41
N PHE A 666 8.99 -11.17 65.37
CA PHE A 666 9.63 -12.49 65.48
C PHE A 666 11.12 -12.39 65.81
N THR A 667 11.83 -11.43 65.21
CA THR A 667 13.25 -11.17 65.52
C THR A 667 13.44 -10.73 66.98
N ALA A 668 12.55 -9.90 67.52
CA ALA A 668 12.59 -9.49 68.93
C ALA A 668 12.29 -10.68 69.87
N MET A 669 11.35 -11.55 69.49
CA MET A 669 11.03 -12.77 70.22
C MET A 669 12.19 -13.77 70.21
N GLU A 670 12.83 -14.02 69.07
CA GLU A 670 14.04 -14.85 68.93
C GLU A 670 15.16 -14.34 69.86
N LYS A 671 15.40 -13.02 69.87
CA LYS A 671 16.39 -12.40 70.77
C LYS A 671 16.03 -12.61 72.25
N ALA A 672 14.76 -12.46 72.61
CA ALA A 672 14.30 -12.70 73.97
C ALA A 672 14.43 -14.17 74.37
N ILE A 673 14.11 -15.12 73.48
CA ILE A 673 14.28 -16.56 73.70
C ILE A 673 15.77 -16.90 73.81
N GLN A 674 16.62 -16.35 72.96
CA GLN A 674 18.07 -16.55 73.03
C GLN A 674 18.65 -16.05 74.36
N GLN A 675 18.19 -14.89 74.85
CA GLN A 675 18.55 -14.35 76.16
C GLN A 675 17.99 -15.19 77.32
N ALA A 676 16.76 -15.68 77.21
CA ALA A 676 16.15 -16.56 78.22
C ALA A 676 16.88 -17.91 78.27
N ASN A 677 17.23 -18.48 77.12
CA ASN A 677 18.03 -19.70 77.02
C ASN A 677 19.41 -19.47 77.62
N SER A 678 20.11 -18.37 77.32
CA SER A 678 21.43 -18.10 77.91
C SER A 678 21.37 -17.86 79.43
N GLN A 679 20.32 -17.22 79.94
CA GLN A 679 20.07 -17.11 81.39
C GLN A 679 19.73 -18.45 82.02
N GLY A 680 18.93 -19.29 81.34
CA GLY A 680 18.62 -20.65 81.75
C GLY A 680 19.88 -21.50 81.87
N THR A 681 20.76 -21.46 80.86
CA THR A 681 22.07 -22.13 80.89
C THR A 681 22.97 -21.58 82.00
N TYR A 682 22.95 -20.27 82.25
CA TYR A 682 23.70 -19.64 83.34
C TYR A 682 23.21 -20.11 84.72
N VAL A 683 21.89 -20.17 84.93
CA VAL A 683 21.28 -20.70 86.15
C VAL A 683 21.57 -22.20 86.31
N GLN A 684 21.49 -22.96 85.22
CA GLN A 684 21.77 -24.40 85.23
C GLN A 684 23.25 -24.70 85.51
N GLN A 685 24.18 -23.86 85.02
CA GLN A 685 25.59 -23.88 85.40
C GLN A 685 25.78 -23.51 86.87
N MET A 686 25.01 -22.56 87.42
CA MET A 686 25.06 -22.21 88.84
C MET A 686 24.60 -23.39 89.74
N PHE A 687 23.54 -24.11 89.35
CA PHE A 687 23.09 -25.32 90.06
C PHE A 687 24.03 -26.51 89.87
N SER A 688 24.72 -26.61 88.73
CA SER A 688 25.73 -27.64 88.46
C SER A 688 27.08 -27.39 89.15
N SER A 689 27.40 -26.14 89.48
CA SER A 689 28.67 -25.75 90.13
C SER A 689 28.57 -25.74 91.67
N GLY A 690 27.37 -26.02 92.21
CA GLY A 690 27.07 -25.99 93.65
C GLY A 690 27.03 -27.35 94.33
N ARG A 691 27.76 -28.36 93.82
CA ARG A 691 27.93 -29.65 94.48
C ARG A 691 29.38 -29.97 94.76
#